data_AF-A0A7E4WBH5-F1
#
_entry.id   AF-A0A7E4WBH5-F1
#
_cell.length_a   1.000
_cell.length_b   1.000
_cell.length_c   1.000
_cell.angle_alpha   90.00
_cell.angle_beta   90.00
_cell.angle_gamma   90.00
#
_symmetry.space_group_name_H-M   'P 1'
#
loop_
_entity.id
_entity.type
_entity.pdbx_description
1 polymer ?
#
loop_
_entity_poly.entity_id
_entity_poly.type
_entity_poly.pdbx_seq_one_letter_code
_entity_poly.pdbx_strand_id
1 'polypeptide(L)'
;MRGHHFKPLFKRDGNHIHCDSSRIHVACIYTMLPLVVVSLLLVGSTAEIIPRSLLFSDQKYSSVSLSPDGNVLAYLAPNEEGISNIYTRCVTCQHTKVVTFDNKRHIGGFQWTAVPDLMLFYQDTDGDENFKLYKLNISNPSPQNQPHVISDRPGVKVVIIANNLITPRVLIGLNDENPAFHNVYEFDLLTNEMTRVLHNKRFPPNIVVDNDLQIRLVSEEADDGSLVYLRPSNKANLRQLTSDKDLWVEYIRVSPEDRPLTMPVAFNADNSRVYWQWGEGTDLGQLVIHDFGHPDKNEVLYTAVKAQIGSVLLHPTDFNVLALSEVYHKPELYVANNSILDDMQYLVNLRPTATPVIASISLDFHTWLVTYVSDEKPYEYYLYRRWQQKAEYLFTTRPELVGRKINKMVGFSFEARDGLPLQAYLSLPPEASLVTPLQANGSDVELAKLGLLPSTPQPLIVFVHGGPKARDVFGYSSTNAWLTNRGYAVLQVNFRGSVGFGKKLTNSGNGEWGRKMHHDLLDAVNYAVEKGIADPKRIAIMGGSYGGYATLVGLTFTPDTFACGVDIVGPSNLNTLIDTIPPYWAGFRKDMIAMLGADNDTPEGRESLKSRSPLFFSDRVKKPLLVIHGANDPRVKQAEADQFVDSLKNISIPVTYILYPDEGHGMRKPENNLAMTGFVEEFLHKCLGGELEPFHLGQYNSSALVMASADKPHEPRLKTLNRSPTFRRPYYNTPAASQIVRDDVFVGDVFTHTL
;
A
#
# COMPACT_ATOMS: atom_id res chain seq x y z
N MET A 1 -19.98 31.63 -14.50
CA MET A 1 -18.92 30.97 -15.38
C MET A 1 -17.53 31.48 -15.01
N ARG A 2 -17.10 31.39 -13.67
CA ARG A 2 -15.69 31.62 -13.27
C ARG A 2 -14.95 30.29 -13.20
N GLY A 3 -14.58 29.67 -14.32
CA GLY A 3 -13.69 28.52 -14.62
C GLY A 3 -12.52 28.41 -13.63
N HIS A 4 -12.69 27.72 -12.44
CA HIS A 4 -11.55 27.27 -11.60
C HIS A 4 -10.39 26.77 -12.46
N HIS A 5 -9.48 27.70 -12.90
CA HIS A 5 -8.30 27.23 -13.67
C HIS A 5 -7.26 26.59 -12.74
N PHE A 6 -7.16 25.23 -12.79
CA PHE A 6 -6.09 24.52 -12.04
C PHE A 6 -4.72 24.90 -12.61
N LYS A 7 -3.86 25.38 -11.67
CA LYS A 7 -2.50 25.77 -12.12
C LYS A 7 -1.46 24.76 -11.62
N PRO A 8 -0.71 24.19 -12.70
CA PRO A 8 0.38 23.34 -12.22
C PRO A 8 1.39 24.15 -11.38
N LEU A 9 1.77 23.53 -10.31
CA LEU A 9 2.78 24.26 -9.49
C LEU A 9 4.18 23.89 -10.00
N PHE A 10 4.91 25.00 -10.53
CA PHE A 10 6.27 24.73 -11.03
C PHE A 10 7.30 25.17 -10.00
N LYS A 11 8.32 24.37 -9.99
CA LYS A 11 9.47 24.75 -9.15
C LYS A 11 10.20 25.95 -9.74
N ARG A 12 10.22 27.12 -9.02
CA ARG A 12 10.98 28.27 -9.57
C ARG A 12 12.47 27.95 -9.61
N ASP A 13 13.07 27.75 -10.79
CA ASP A 13 14.56 27.68 -10.92
C ASP A 13 15.20 28.99 -10.44
N GLY A 14 15.38 29.21 -9.17
CA GLY A 14 16.26 30.27 -8.61
C GLY A 14 17.63 30.31 -9.31
N ASN A 15 17.73 30.68 -10.59
CA ASN A 15 19.01 31.32 -10.98
C ASN A 15 18.76 32.33 -12.09
N HIS A 16 18.21 33.49 -11.78
CA HIS A 16 18.65 34.58 -12.69
C HIS A 16 19.36 35.68 -11.89
N ILE A 17 20.61 35.39 -11.46
CA ILE A 17 21.55 36.50 -11.17
C ILE A 17 22.00 37.13 -12.49
N HIS A 18 21.31 38.14 -13.04
CA HIS A 18 21.76 39.24 -13.92
C HIS A 18 23.18 39.68 -13.58
N CYS A 19 24.20 38.98 -14.18
CA CYS A 19 25.59 39.48 -14.21
C CYS A 19 25.79 40.41 -15.41
N ASP A 20 25.60 41.70 -15.26
CA ASP A 20 26.13 42.95 -15.85
C ASP A 20 27.66 42.92 -15.97
N SER A 21 28.18 42.61 -17.20
CA SER A 21 29.39 42.83 -18.03
C SER A 21 29.98 44.23 -17.79
N SER A 22 31.05 44.27 -16.95
CA SER A 22 32.08 45.26 -17.33
C SER A 22 33.40 44.93 -16.63
N ARG A 23 34.40 44.41 -17.39
CA ARG A 23 35.78 44.77 -17.74
C ARG A 23 36.72 44.58 -16.53
N ILE A 24 37.51 43.46 -16.58
CA ILE A 24 38.79 43.61 -15.84
C ILE A 24 39.81 42.66 -16.48
N HIS A 25 40.82 43.18 -17.25
CA HIS A 25 42.28 43.24 -17.50
C HIS A 25 43.00 42.05 -16.86
N VAL A 26 43.47 41.11 -17.68
CA VAL A 26 44.60 40.20 -17.98
C VAL A 26 45.83 40.60 -17.15
N ALA A 27 46.17 39.70 -16.13
CA ALA A 27 47.62 39.51 -15.86
C ALA A 27 47.84 38.08 -15.35
N CYS A 28 48.42 37.21 -16.22
CA CYS A 28 49.42 36.15 -16.40
C CYS A 28 50.43 36.10 -15.25
N ILE A 29 50.22 35.09 -14.33
CA ILE A 29 51.41 34.65 -13.55
C ILE A 29 51.35 33.12 -13.42
N TYR A 30 52.17 32.39 -14.20
CA TYR A 30 52.83 31.07 -14.24
C TYR A 30 53.56 30.77 -12.92
N THR A 31 52.87 29.92 -12.04
CA THR A 31 53.72 29.22 -11.04
C THR A 31 53.41 27.73 -11.07
N MET A 32 54.27 26.89 -11.70
CA MET A 32 54.84 25.52 -11.65
C MET A 32 54.87 24.99 -10.21
N LEU A 33 53.89 24.05 -9.87
CA LEU A 33 53.98 23.22 -8.64
C LEU A 33 54.28 21.76 -9.03
N PRO A 34 55.23 21.02 -8.32
CA PRO A 34 55.72 19.64 -8.51
C PRO A 34 54.75 18.60 -7.93
N LEU A 35 54.26 17.67 -8.78
CA LEU A 35 53.70 16.32 -8.85
C LEU A 35 54.19 15.44 -7.68
N VAL A 36 53.44 15.47 -6.55
CA VAL A 36 53.48 14.45 -5.47
C VAL A 36 52.52 13.32 -5.82
N VAL A 37 53.03 12.21 -6.41
CA VAL A 37 52.44 10.86 -6.60
C VAL A 37 52.21 10.21 -5.22
N VAL A 38 50.98 10.41 -4.61
CA VAL A 38 50.46 9.64 -3.47
C VAL A 38 49.77 8.37 -4.01
N SER A 39 50.50 7.25 -4.12
CA SER A 39 50.02 5.86 -4.15
C SER A 39 48.87 5.63 -3.17
N LEU A 40 47.58 5.91 -3.59
CA LEU A 40 46.30 5.61 -2.92
C LEU A 40 46.01 4.11 -2.99
N LEU A 41 46.54 3.29 -2.11
CA LEU A 41 45.93 2.02 -1.66
C LEU A 41 44.41 2.13 -1.55
N LEU A 42 43.63 1.98 -2.67
CA LEU A 42 42.17 1.76 -2.79
C LEU A 42 41.70 0.67 -1.82
N VAL A 43 41.71 0.92 -0.54
CA VAL A 43 40.88 0.14 0.38
C VAL A 43 39.40 0.36 0.03
N GLY A 44 38.86 -0.26 -1.05
CA GLY A 44 37.43 -0.52 -1.32
C GLY A 44 36.58 -0.44 -0.05
N SER A 45 36.34 0.75 0.53
CA SER A 45 35.34 0.91 1.61
C SER A 45 34.03 0.19 1.24
N THR A 46 33.94 -1.16 1.43
CA THR A 46 32.65 -1.88 1.39
C THR A 46 31.58 -1.13 2.20
N ALA A 47 30.81 -0.27 1.56
CA ALA A 47 29.61 0.38 2.11
C ALA A 47 29.08 -0.37 3.34
N GLU A 48 29.09 0.29 4.43
CA GLU A 48 28.53 -0.20 5.71
C GLU A 48 27.13 -0.81 5.50
N ILE A 49 27.03 -2.14 5.77
CA ILE A 49 25.71 -2.80 5.73
C ILE A 49 24.79 -2.17 6.79
N ILE A 50 23.63 -1.64 6.28
CA ILE A 50 22.63 -1.12 7.24
C ILE A 50 21.88 -2.29 7.88
N PRO A 51 21.93 -2.35 9.21
CA PRO A 51 21.30 -3.48 9.90
C PRO A 51 19.80 -3.58 9.57
N ARG A 52 19.30 -4.85 9.48
CA ARG A 52 17.85 -5.07 9.22
C ARG A 52 16.98 -4.38 10.26
N SER A 53 17.43 -4.42 11.44
CA SER A 53 16.59 -3.86 12.53
C SER A 53 16.38 -2.35 12.34
N LEU A 54 17.36 -1.67 11.71
CA LEU A 54 17.16 -0.21 11.51
C LEU A 54 16.21 0.05 10.34
N LEU A 55 16.17 -0.86 9.38
CA LEU A 55 15.33 -0.64 8.19
C LEU A 55 13.90 -1.14 8.44
N PHE A 56 13.77 -2.14 9.34
CA PHE A 56 12.42 -2.76 9.38
C PHE A 56 11.89 -2.71 10.82
N SER A 57 12.74 -2.08 11.73
CA SER A 57 12.12 -1.88 13.05
C SER A 57 11.00 -0.83 12.97
N ASP A 58 10.12 -0.94 13.89
CA ASP A 58 9.00 0.04 13.86
C ASP A 58 9.52 1.47 13.74
N GLN A 59 8.81 2.14 12.80
CA GLN A 59 9.17 3.58 12.73
C GLN A 59 8.99 4.26 14.11
N LYS A 60 9.94 5.19 14.30
CA LYS A 60 9.79 5.91 15.59
C LYS A 60 8.45 6.67 15.66
N TYR A 61 8.06 7.11 14.46
CA TYR A 61 6.77 7.82 14.39
C TYR A 61 5.98 7.35 13.17
N SER A 62 4.66 6.97 13.44
CA SER A 62 3.80 6.60 12.29
C SER A 62 2.36 7.09 12.55
N SER A 63 1.58 7.09 11.46
CA SER A 63 0.17 7.56 11.57
C SER A 63 0.09 8.89 12.32
N VAL A 64 0.80 9.88 11.77
CA VAL A 64 0.89 11.20 12.43
C VAL A 64 -0.31 12.05 11.98
N SER A 65 -0.93 12.69 13.01
CA SER A 65 -2.11 13.48 12.63
C SER A 65 -2.28 14.65 13.61
N LEU A 66 -2.91 15.72 13.08
CA LEU A 66 -3.15 16.93 13.88
C LEU A 66 -4.60 16.95 14.37
N SER A 67 -4.77 17.36 15.71
CA SER A 67 -6.16 17.44 16.23
C SER A 67 -6.94 18.53 15.49
N PRO A 68 -8.25 18.39 15.48
CA PRO A 68 -9.10 19.32 14.73
C PRO A 68 -8.86 20.77 15.13
N ASP A 69 -8.49 21.01 16.38
CA ASP A 69 -8.28 22.42 16.77
C ASP A 69 -6.82 22.84 16.54
N GLY A 70 -5.98 21.89 16.15
CA GLY A 70 -4.60 22.23 15.73
C GLY A 70 -3.65 22.34 16.92
N ASN A 71 -4.09 21.92 18.11
CA ASN A 71 -3.23 22.21 19.27
C ASN A 71 -2.45 20.96 19.71
N VAL A 72 -2.90 19.82 19.15
CA VAL A 72 -2.24 18.58 19.63
C VAL A 72 -1.88 17.73 18.41
N LEU A 73 -0.68 17.22 18.44
CA LEU A 73 -0.23 16.21 17.46
C LEU A 73 -0.29 14.80 18.06
N ALA A 74 -0.90 13.83 17.29
CA ALA A 74 -0.86 12.43 17.75
C ALA A 74 -0.10 11.57 16.74
N TYR A 75 0.54 10.55 17.31
CA TYR A 75 1.25 9.61 16.41
C TYR A 75 1.41 8.26 17.12
N LEU A 76 1.65 7.24 16.29
CA LEU A 76 2.00 5.92 16.86
C LEU A 76 3.51 5.78 17.04
N ALA A 77 3.84 5.25 18.20
CA ALA A 77 5.26 4.97 18.46
C ALA A 77 5.37 3.74 19.37
N PRO A 78 6.52 2.95 19.10
CA PRO A 78 6.66 1.71 19.87
C PRO A 78 7.05 1.98 21.34
N ASN A 79 6.48 1.21 22.29
CA ASN A 79 6.95 1.27 23.70
C ASN A 79 8.23 0.46 23.89
N GLU A 80 8.64 0.23 25.15
CA GLU A 80 9.94 -0.44 25.41
C GLU A 80 9.94 -1.87 24.88
N GLU A 81 8.77 -2.40 24.70
CA GLU A 81 8.68 -3.80 24.20
C GLU A 81 8.47 -3.82 22.69
N GLY A 82 8.51 -2.58 22.03
CA GLY A 82 8.42 -2.54 20.55
C GLY A 82 6.97 -2.58 20.07
N ILE A 83 5.98 -2.51 21.04
CA ILE A 83 4.56 -2.50 20.65
C ILE A 83 4.09 -1.05 20.47
N SER A 84 3.48 -0.80 19.27
CA SER A 84 3.06 0.57 18.91
C SER A 84 1.85 1.02 19.74
N ASN A 85 2.01 2.26 20.35
CA ASN A 85 0.95 2.90 21.14
C ASN A 85 0.74 4.35 20.64
N ILE A 86 -0.32 4.90 21.14
CA ILE A 86 -0.62 6.28 20.71
C ILE A 86 0.03 7.28 21.67
N TYR A 87 0.70 8.26 21.04
CA TYR A 87 1.29 9.38 21.81
C TYR A 87 0.67 10.69 21.34
N THR A 88 0.58 11.60 22.33
CA THR A 88 0.16 12.96 21.95
C THR A 88 1.23 13.98 22.38
N ARG A 89 1.31 14.94 21.50
CA ARG A 89 2.29 16.00 21.79
C ARG A 89 1.65 17.37 21.55
N CYS A 90 1.81 18.18 22.61
CA CYS A 90 1.31 19.55 22.46
C CYS A 90 2.15 20.33 21.42
N VAL A 91 1.35 21.08 20.59
CA VAL A 91 2.04 21.77 19.46
C VAL A 91 2.82 22.97 20.02
N THR A 92 2.36 23.64 21.11
CA THR A 92 3.06 24.85 21.60
C THR A 92 4.02 24.50 22.74
N CYS A 93 3.67 23.57 23.69
CA CYS A 93 4.55 23.36 24.86
C CYS A 93 5.47 22.15 24.62
N GLN A 94 5.12 21.34 23.56
CA GLN A 94 5.96 20.21 23.10
C GLN A 94 6.01 19.09 24.14
N HIS A 95 5.12 19.18 25.11
CA HIS A 95 5.04 18.06 26.07
C HIS A 95 4.37 16.85 25.42
N THR A 96 5.04 15.63 25.62
CA THR A 96 4.54 14.39 25.01
C THR A 96 4.01 13.46 26.10
N LYS A 97 2.87 12.85 25.73
CA LYS A 97 2.28 11.88 26.68
C LYS A 97 1.83 10.63 25.92
N VAL A 98 2.04 9.46 26.60
CA VAL A 98 1.45 8.23 26.04
C VAL A 98 -0.01 8.09 26.48
N VAL A 99 -0.90 7.64 25.44
CA VAL A 99 -2.33 7.69 25.87
C VAL A 99 -2.96 6.30 25.68
N THR A 100 -2.09 5.37 25.24
CA THR A 100 -2.49 3.94 25.30
C THR A 100 -1.32 3.11 25.82
N PHE A 101 -1.70 1.90 26.46
CA PHE A 101 -0.61 1.18 27.18
C PHE A 101 -0.68 -0.30 26.82
N ASP A 102 -0.90 -0.64 25.48
CA ASP A 102 -0.95 -2.06 25.08
C ASP A 102 0.47 -2.65 25.00
N ASN A 103 0.55 -3.99 25.41
CA ASN A 103 1.91 -4.61 25.38
C ASN A 103 1.88 -5.91 24.56
N LYS A 104 0.80 -6.02 23.89
CA LYS A 104 0.73 -7.34 23.23
C LYS A 104 0.56 -7.14 21.70
N ARG A 105 -0.25 -6.13 21.34
CA ARG A 105 -0.55 -5.97 19.90
C ARG A 105 -0.46 -4.48 19.54
N HIS A 106 0.06 -4.33 18.33
CA HIS A 106 0.17 -2.94 17.85
C HIS A 106 -1.22 -2.32 17.68
N ILE A 107 -1.23 -1.10 18.09
CA ILE A 107 -2.42 -0.34 17.67
C ILE A 107 -2.36 -0.11 16.16
N GLY A 108 -3.47 -0.53 15.44
CA GLY A 108 -3.50 -0.56 13.96
C GLY A 108 -3.64 0.84 13.37
N GLY A 109 -4.16 1.83 14.17
CA GLY A 109 -4.37 3.23 13.71
C GLY A 109 -5.35 3.94 14.65
N PHE A 110 -5.47 5.31 14.36
CA PHE A 110 -6.40 6.09 15.22
C PHE A 110 -7.02 7.23 14.41
N GLN A 111 -8.19 7.74 14.95
CA GLN A 111 -8.82 8.92 14.33
C GLN A 111 -9.27 9.89 15.42
N TRP A 112 -8.95 11.23 15.08
CA TRP A 112 -9.54 12.25 15.98
C TRP A 112 -11.06 12.30 15.78
N THR A 113 -11.71 12.85 16.95
CA THR A 113 -13.18 13.01 16.84
C THR A 113 -13.55 14.48 17.06
N ALA A 114 -14.81 14.68 16.90
CA ALA A 114 -15.29 16.08 17.09
C ALA A 114 -15.26 16.48 18.55
N VAL A 115 -15.23 15.46 19.41
CA VAL A 115 -15.19 15.79 20.85
C VAL A 115 -13.73 15.94 21.31
N PRO A 116 -13.54 17.07 21.94
CA PRO A 116 -12.15 17.32 22.37
C PRO A 116 -11.65 16.20 23.30
N ASP A 117 -10.49 15.64 23.01
CA ASP A 117 -9.76 14.70 23.88
C ASP A 117 -10.29 13.27 23.71
N LEU A 118 -11.24 13.12 22.75
CA LEU A 118 -11.68 11.72 22.50
C LEU A 118 -11.12 11.27 21.14
N MET A 119 -10.59 9.95 21.22
CA MET A 119 -10.03 9.36 19.99
C MET A 119 -10.61 7.95 19.78
N LEU A 120 -10.68 7.61 18.46
CA LEU A 120 -10.97 6.20 18.15
C LEU A 120 -9.72 5.49 17.65
N PHE A 121 -9.58 4.25 18.11
CA PHE A 121 -8.47 3.47 17.51
C PHE A 121 -8.90 2.02 17.32
N TYR A 122 -8.25 1.31 16.38
CA TYR A 122 -8.68 -0.08 16.12
C TYR A 122 -7.47 -1.01 16.19
N GLN A 123 -7.87 -2.19 16.54
CA GLN A 123 -6.85 -3.24 16.71
C GLN A 123 -7.45 -4.61 16.35
N ASP A 124 -6.68 -5.51 15.64
CA ASP A 124 -7.18 -6.90 15.45
C ASP A 124 -6.45 -7.86 16.39
N THR A 125 -6.94 -9.19 16.30
CA THR A 125 -6.29 -10.21 17.16
C THR A 125 -5.46 -11.16 16.28
N ASP A 126 -4.11 -11.11 16.38
CA ASP A 126 -3.15 -12.05 15.75
C ASP A 126 -3.30 -12.07 14.23
N GLY A 127 -3.67 -10.90 13.65
CA GLY A 127 -3.59 -10.76 12.17
C GLY A 127 -4.83 -11.32 11.47
N ASP A 128 -5.83 -11.62 12.23
CA ASP A 128 -6.99 -12.29 11.58
C ASP A 128 -7.84 -11.26 10.81
N GLU A 129 -7.40 -9.97 10.94
CA GLU A 129 -8.06 -8.85 10.22
C GLU A 129 -9.51 -8.68 10.69
N ASN A 130 -9.85 -9.19 11.81
CA ASN A 130 -11.13 -8.88 12.49
C ASN A 130 -10.95 -7.74 13.51
N PHE A 131 -10.99 -6.47 12.94
CA PHE A 131 -10.61 -5.31 13.78
C PHE A 131 -11.69 -5.01 14.81
N LYS A 132 -11.14 -4.63 15.99
CA LYS A 132 -12.01 -4.07 17.05
C LYS A 132 -11.81 -2.55 17.13
N LEU A 133 -12.90 -1.85 17.54
CA LEU A 133 -12.81 -0.38 17.61
C LEU A 133 -12.98 0.07 19.07
N TYR A 134 -12.07 1.02 19.40
CA TYR A 134 -12.07 1.49 20.80
C TYR A 134 -12.23 3.01 20.82
N LYS A 135 -13.00 3.41 21.85
CA LYS A 135 -13.07 4.85 22.18
C LYS A 135 -12.20 5.18 23.39
N LEU A 136 -11.37 6.27 23.16
CA LEU A 136 -10.33 6.55 24.17
C LEU A 136 -10.43 8.03 24.58
N ASN A 137 -10.55 8.24 25.95
CA ASN A 137 -10.38 9.60 26.50
C ASN A 137 -8.91 9.87 26.85
N ILE A 138 -8.40 11.02 26.30
CA ILE A 138 -6.93 11.14 26.42
C ILE A 138 -6.59 12.20 27.46
N SER A 139 -7.58 12.77 28.18
CA SER A 139 -7.29 13.85 29.16
C SER A 139 -6.56 13.30 30.38
N ASN A 140 -6.81 12.04 30.82
CA ASN A 140 -6.08 11.47 31.97
C ASN A 140 -5.69 10.01 31.68
N PRO A 141 -4.70 9.93 30.82
CA PRO A 141 -4.37 8.57 30.41
C PRO A 141 -3.74 7.76 31.56
N SER A 142 -4.40 6.60 31.82
CA SER A 142 -3.78 5.69 32.82
C SER A 142 -4.03 4.23 32.41
N PRO A 143 -3.01 3.38 32.82
CA PRO A 143 -3.21 1.95 32.52
C PRO A 143 -4.47 1.40 33.17
N GLN A 144 -5.00 2.15 34.23
CA GLN A 144 -6.20 1.65 34.92
C GLN A 144 -7.48 2.12 34.20
N ASN A 145 -7.30 3.14 33.34
CA ASN A 145 -8.46 3.63 32.58
C ASN A 145 -8.50 2.98 31.19
N GLN A 146 -9.37 1.90 31.13
CA GLN A 146 -9.37 1.14 29.87
C GLN A 146 -10.28 1.82 28.84
N PRO A 147 -9.81 1.82 27.64
CA PRO A 147 -10.69 2.36 26.60
C PRO A 147 -12.02 1.61 26.53
N HIS A 148 -13.02 2.42 26.14
CA HIS A 148 -14.34 1.79 25.91
C HIS A 148 -14.35 1.01 24.58
N VAL A 149 -14.66 -0.29 24.71
CA VAL A 149 -14.72 -1.10 23.47
C VAL A 149 -16.12 -0.95 22.85
N ILE A 150 -16.07 -0.41 21.60
CA ILE A 150 -17.39 -0.17 20.95
C ILE A 150 -18.03 -1.51 20.59
N SER A 151 -17.19 -2.47 20.15
CA SER A 151 -17.73 -3.83 19.97
C SER A 151 -16.60 -4.86 20.08
N ASP A 152 -16.87 -6.01 20.89
CA ASP A 152 -15.84 -7.09 20.99
C ASP A 152 -16.50 -8.46 20.80
N ARG A 153 -17.58 -8.40 20.09
CA ARG A 153 -18.26 -9.69 19.88
C ARG A 153 -17.41 -10.57 18.95
N PRO A 154 -17.29 -11.86 19.41
CA PRO A 154 -16.47 -12.78 18.60
C PRO A 154 -17.00 -12.90 17.16
N GLY A 155 -16.06 -12.67 16.16
CA GLY A 155 -16.43 -12.92 14.73
C GLY A 155 -17.05 -11.67 14.09
N VAL A 156 -17.23 -10.61 14.94
CA VAL A 156 -17.85 -9.40 14.36
C VAL A 156 -16.74 -8.37 14.08
N LYS A 157 -16.82 -8.08 12.83
CA LYS A 157 -15.85 -7.03 12.40
C LYS A 157 -16.49 -5.64 12.41
N VAL A 158 -15.59 -4.69 12.95
CA VAL A 158 -16.10 -3.31 12.99
C VAL A 158 -15.32 -2.46 11.98
N VAL A 159 -16.15 -1.58 11.27
CA VAL A 159 -15.47 -0.62 10.37
C VAL A 159 -16.07 0.77 10.61
N ILE A 160 -15.17 1.73 10.53
CA ILE A 160 -15.71 3.11 10.60
C ILE A 160 -16.24 3.50 9.21
N ILE A 161 -17.62 3.78 9.20
CA ILE A 161 -18.21 4.18 7.91
C ILE A 161 -17.97 5.67 7.66
N ALA A 162 -18.12 6.51 8.75
CA ALA A 162 -17.90 7.96 8.57
C ALA A 162 -17.68 8.62 9.93
N ASN A 163 -16.74 9.62 9.90
CA ASN A 163 -16.43 10.44 11.08
C ASN A 163 -16.37 11.93 10.68
N ASN A 164 -17.51 12.78 11.11
CA ASN A 164 -17.46 14.20 10.68
C ASN A 164 -17.10 15.11 11.86
N LEU A 165 -15.77 15.41 12.04
CA LEU A 165 -15.03 16.11 13.11
C LEU A 165 -15.81 17.32 13.62
N ILE A 166 -17.17 17.33 13.39
CA ILE A 166 -17.96 18.50 13.83
C ILE A 166 -18.96 18.08 14.90
N THR A 167 -19.57 16.89 14.74
CA THR A 167 -20.53 16.45 15.78
C THR A 167 -19.97 15.24 16.54
N PRO A 168 -20.53 15.04 17.81
CA PRO A 168 -19.98 13.95 18.63
C PRO A 168 -20.55 12.59 18.23
N ARG A 169 -20.79 12.48 16.85
CA ARG A 169 -21.33 11.18 16.40
C ARG A 169 -20.41 10.61 15.31
N VAL A 170 -20.47 9.23 15.29
CA VAL A 170 -19.73 8.54 14.21
C VAL A 170 -20.60 7.38 13.71
N LEU A 171 -20.44 7.13 12.39
CA LEU A 171 -21.14 5.92 11.87
C LEU A 171 -20.18 4.73 11.81
N ILE A 172 -20.71 3.67 12.38
CA ILE A 172 -19.85 2.46 12.40
C ILE A 172 -20.63 1.32 11.74
N GLY A 173 -19.84 0.43 11.05
CA GLY A 173 -20.43 -0.78 10.46
C GLY A 173 -20.05 -2.04 11.26
N LEU A 174 -21.11 -2.87 11.48
CA LEU A 174 -20.86 -4.16 12.15
C LEU A 174 -21.45 -5.30 11.31
N ASN A 175 -20.61 -6.35 11.10
CA ASN A 175 -21.21 -7.53 10.41
C ASN A 175 -21.75 -8.54 11.41
N ASP A 176 -22.53 -8.09 12.34
CA ASP A 176 -22.97 -8.86 13.53
C ASP A 176 -24.14 -9.79 13.17
N GLU A 177 -24.76 -9.65 12.02
CA GLU A 177 -25.86 -10.57 11.64
C GLU A 177 -25.49 -11.37 10.41
N ASN A 178 -24.70 -10.75 9.59
CA ASN A 178 -24.25 -11.33 8.32
C ASN A 178 -22.75 -11.05 8.11
N PRO A 179 -22.02 -12.14 7.94
CA PRO A 179 -20.57 -11.93 7.84
C PRO A 179 -20.18 -11.20 6.54
N ALA A 180 -21.17 -11.13 5.60
CA ALA A 180 -20.85 -10.53 4.29
C ALA A 180 -21.15 -9.02 4.30
N PHE A 181 -22.15 -8.66 5.11
CA PHE A 181 -22.55 -7.24 5.02
C PHE A 181 -22.61 -6.64 6.43
N HIS A 182 -22.35 -5.23 6.40
CA HIS A 182 -22.32 -4.56 7.72
C HIS A 182 -23.60 -3.73 7.92
N ASN A 183 -24.26 -4.11 9.10
CA ASN A 183 -25.19 -3.03 9.50
C ASN A 183 -24.45 -1.73 9.86
N VAL A 184 -25.32 -0.60 9.74
CA VAL A 184 -24.66 0.68 10.08
C VAL A 184 -25.34 1.27 11.32
N TYR A 185 -24.40 1.71 12.22
CA TYR A 185 -24.91 2.27 13.50
C TYR A 185 -24.34 3.68 13.68
N GLU A 186 -25.22 4.51 14.19
CA GLU A 186 -24.72 5.78 14.75
C GLU A 186 -24.28 5.61 16.21
N PHE A 187 -23.06 5.97 16.45
CA PHE A 187 -22.52 5.85 17.82
C PHE A 187 -22.28 7.24 18.41
N ASP A 188 -22.97 7.48 19.56
CA ASP A 188 -22.77 8.76 20.27
C ASP A 188 -21.51 8.72 21.15
N LEU A 189 -20.63 9.62 20.87
CA LEU A 189 -19.29 9.54 21.51
C LEU A 189 -19.37 10.01 22.97
N LEU A 190 -20.44 10.71 23.37
CA LEU A 190 -20.52 11.21 24.76
C LEU A 190 -21.30 10.24 25.65
N THR A 191 -22.30 9.52 25.05
CA THR A 191 -23.17 8.71 25.93
C THR A 191 -22.92 7.23 25.70
N ASN A 192 -22.24 6.89 24.61
CA ASN A 192 -21.96 5.50 24.20
C ASN A 192 -23.23 4.79 23.71
N GLU A 193 -24.21 5.62 23.39
CA GLU A 193 -25.44 5.01 22.85
C GLU A 193 -25.25 4.66 21.35
N MET A 194 -25.72 3.46 21.05
CA MET A 194 -25.64 2.99 19.65
C MET A 194 -27.05 2.82 19.09
N THR A 195 -27.22 3.52 17.90
CA THR A 195 -28.54 3.39 17.25
C THR A 195 -28.33 2.92 15.80
N ARG A 196 -29.11 1.90 15.49
CA ARG A 196 -28.96 1.39 14.11
C ARG A 196 -29.64 2.33 13.12
N VAL A 197 -28.88 2.61 12.05
CA VAL A 197 -29.44 3.55 11.04
C VAL A 197 -29.70 2.78 9.74
N LEU A 198 -28.93 1.64 9.54
CA LEU A 198 -29.21 0.82 8.35
C LEU A 198 -29.12 -0.66 8.72
N HIS A 199 -30.24 -1.27 8.55
CA HIS A 199 -30.22 -2.75 8.59
C HIS A 199 -29.88 -3.31 7.20
N ASN A 200 -28.61 -3.87 7.09
CA ASN A 200 -28.06 -4.10 5.75
C ASN A 200 -27.92 -5.60 5.48
N LYS A 201 -28.53 -6.01 4.35
CA LYS A 201 -28.39 -7.43 3.95
C LYS A 201 -27.93 -7.52 2.48
N ARG A 202 -27.49 -6.31 1.98
CA ARG A 202 -27.36 -6.35 0.50
C ARG A 202 -26.11 -5.58 0.09
N PHE A 203 -25.81 -4.48 0.72
CA PHE A 203 -24.78 -3.58 0.16
C PHE A 203 -23.44 -3.80 0.86
N PRO A 204 -22.38 -3.75 0.11
CA PRO A 204 -21.04 -3.76 0.71
C PRO A 204 -20.78 -2.50 1.54
N PRO A 205 -19.68 -2.46 2.32
CA PRO A 205 -19.45 -1.41 3.33
C PRO A 205 -19.04 -0.08 2.67
N ASN A 206 -18.95 0.02 1.28
CA ASN A 206 -18.60 1.34 0.71
C ASN A 206 -19.84 2.24 0.63
N ILE A 207 -20.31 2.72 1.74
CA ILE A 207 -21.51 3.56 1.90
C ILE A 207 -21.06 5.03 1.89
N VAL A 208 -21.79 5.83 1.05
CA VAL A 208 -21.42 7.26 0.93
C VAL A 208 -22.37 8.10 1.81
N VAL A 209 -21.71 8.96 2.66
CA VAL A 209 -22.52 9.78 3.59
C VAL A 209 -22.19 11.26 3.35
N ASP A 210 -23.20 12.10 3.69
CA ASP A 210 -22.90 13.53 3.52
C ASP A 210 -22.32 14.12 4.80
N ASN A 211 -22.11 15.48 4.84
CA ASN A 211 -21.38 16.14 5.95
C ASN A 211 -22.15 16.06 7.27
N ASP A 212 -23.46 15.61 7.23
CA ASP A 212 -24.26 15.46 8.47
C ASP A 212 -24.39 13.98 8.86
N LEU A 213 -23.60 13.16 8.21
CA LEU A 213 -23.54 11.70 8.47
C LEU A 213 -24.84 11.02 8.07
N GLN A 214 -25.46 11.62 7.07
CA GLN A 214 -26.62 10.89 6.50
C GLN A 214 -26.17 10.03 5.31
N ILE A 215 -26.78 8.82 5.26
CA ILE A 215 -26.43 7.92 4.14
C ILE A 215 -27.12 8.40 2.86
N ARG A 216 -26.20 8.70 1.82
CA ARG A 216 -26.79 9.27 0.58
C ARG A 216 -26.68 8.27 -0.57
N LEU A 217 -25.63 7.47 -0.57
CA LEU A 217 -25.48 6.52 -1.69
C LEU A 217 -24.94 5.18 -1.17
N VAL A 218 -25.44 4.16 -1.82
CA VAL A 218 -24.87 2.81 -1.65
C VAL A 218 -24.58 2.25 -3.04
N SER A 219 -23.75 1.15 -2.99
CA SER A 219 -23.47 0.61 -4.34
C SER A 219 -23.62 -0.92 -4.33
N GLU A 220 -23.91 -1.41 -5.56
CA GLU A 220 -23.95 -2.88 -5.75
C GLU A 220 -23.59 -3.21 -7.21
N GLU A 221 -23.15 -4.39 -7.31
CA GLU A 221 -22.73 -4.81 -8.67
C GLU A 221 -23.90 -5.45 -9.41
N ALA A 222 -24.04 -5.03 -10.74
CA ALA A 222 -25.10 -5.62 -11.56
C ALA A 222 -24.57 -6.89 -12.24
N ASP A 223 -25.53 -7.64 -12.94
CA ASP A 223 -25.14 -8.93 -13.58
C ASP A 223 -24.17 -8.70 -14.75
N ASP A 224 -24.29 -7.52 -15.30
CA ASP A 224 -23.43 -7.29 -16.47
C ASP A 224 -22.07 -6.71 -16.06
N GLY A 225 -21.84 -6.66 -14.67
CA GLY A 225 -20.51 -6.22 -14.18
C GLY A 225 -20.49 -4.72 -13.89
N SER A 226 -21.61 -4.04 -14.25
CA SER A 226 -21.66 -2.60 -13.91
C SER A 226 -21.80 -2.37 -12.40
N LEU A 227 -21.22 -1.25 -11.99
CA LEU A 227 -21.46 -0.80 -10.60
C LEU A 227 -22.61 0.22 -10.56
N VAL A 228 -23.61 -0.16 -9.74
CA VAL A 228 -24.79 0.74 -9.67
C VAL A 228 -24.79 1.47 -8.32
N TYR A 229 -24.76 2.82 -8.43
CA TYR A 229 -24.97 3.63 -7.21
C TYR A 229 -26.47 3.93 -7.01
N LEU A 230 -26.87 3.62 -5.75
CA LEU A 230 -28.30 3.83 -5.43
C LEU A 230 -28.44 4.90 -4.34
N ARG A 231 -29.51 5.68 -4.51
CA ARG A 231 -29.86 6.63 -3.44
C ARG A 231 -31.19 6.25 -2.79
N PRO A 232 -31.40 6.74 -1.52
CA PRO A 232 -32.68 6.43 -0.85
C PRO A 232 -33.86 7.04 -1.62
N SER A 233 -34.95 6.25 -1.74
CA SER A 233 -36.17 6.76 -2.39
C SER A 233 -36.95 7.68 -1.45
N ASN A 234 -38.06 8.24 -1.96
CA ASN A 234 -38.89 9.15 -1.14
C ASN A 234 -39.66 8.38 -0.07
N LYS A 235 -39.69 7.09 -0.18
CA LYS A 235 -40.38 6.26 0.84
C LYS A 235 -39.46 5.93 2.02
N ALA A 236 -38.18 6.17 1.77
CA ALA A 236 -37.20 5.72 2.79
C ALA A 236 -37.19 6.67 3.98
N ASN A 237 -37.08 6.11 5.17
CA ASN A 237 -36.77 6.89 6.39
C ASN A 237 -35.25 6.85 6.66
N LEU A 238 -34.65 8.02 6.56
CA LEU A 238 -33.17 8.07 6.58
C LEU A 238 -32.63 7.76 7.98
N ARG A 239 -33.45 7.70 8.94
CA ARG A 239 -32.95 7.39 10.30
C ARG A 239 -33.14 5.91 10.63
N GLN A 240 -33.96 5.26 9.78
CA GLN A 240 -34.17 3.80 9.98
C GLN A 240 -34.22 3.10 8.62
N LEU A 241 -33.07 2.97 7.96
CA LEU A 241 -33.03 2.39 6.60
C LEU A 241 -32.90 0.86 6.67
N THR A 242 -33.57 0.24 5.65
CA THR A 242 -33.25 -1.19 5.37
C THR A 242 -32.76 -1.32 3.93
N SER A 243 -32.25 -2.59 3.68
CA SER A 243 -31.69 -2.74 2.32
C SER A 243 -32.76 -3.28 1.36
N ASP A 244 -34.08 -3.02 1.70
CA ASP A 244 -35.17 -3.44 0.79
C ASP A 244 -35.12 -2.65 -0.52
N LYS A 245 -35.39 -3.35 -1.62
CA LYS A 245 -35.18 -2.78 -2.97
C LYS A 245 -36.09 -1.57 -3.18
N ASP A 246 -37.33 -1.52 -2.63
CA ASP A 246 -38.28 -0.42 -2.90
C ASP A 246 -37.86 0.87 -2.20
N LEU A 247 -36.76 0.77 -1.31
CA LEU A 247 -36.36 1.99 -0.59
C LEU A 247 -35.18 2.65 -1.31
N TRP A 248 -34.80 2.01 -2.46
CA TRP A 248 -33.59 2.54 -3.13
C TRP A 248 -33.91 2.71 -4.63
N VAL A 249 -33.36 3.83 -5.12
CA VAL A 249 -33.55 4.09 -6.57
C VAL A 249 -32.18 4.32 -7.20
N GLU A 250 -32.10 3.80 -8.37
CA GLU A 250 -30.80 3.95 -9.08
C GLU A 250 -30.45 5.43 -9.28
N TYR A 251 -29.22 5.71 -8.90
CA TYR A 251 -28.70 7.09 -9.03
C TYR A 251 -27.82 7.18 -10.27
N ILE A 252 -26.84 6.29 -10.33
CA ILE A 252 -25.95 6.24 -11.51
C ILE A 252 -25.53 4.78 -11.72
N ARG A 253 -25.48 4.45 -13.04
CA ARG A 253 -24.91 3.13 -13.40
C ARG A 253 -23.59 3.32 -14.15
N VAL A 254 -22.59 2.71 -13.54
CA VAL A 254 -21.24 2.87 -14.12
C VAL A 254 -20.84 1.58 -14.85
N SER A 255 -20.43 1.77 -16.09
CA SER A 255 -20.05 0.57 -16.87
C SER A 255 -18.78 -0.09 -16.29
N PRO A 256 -18.60 -1.30 -16.56
CA PRO A 256 -17.39 -2.00 -16.08
C PRO A 256 -16.11 -1.28 -16.53
N GLU A 257 -16.20 -0.74 -17.68
CA GLU A 257 -14.99 -0.06 -18.20
C GLU A 257 -14.65 1.19 -17.37
N ASP A 258 -15.63 1.85 -16.87
CA ASP A 258 -15.38 3.15 -16.17
C ASP A 258 -15.30 2.94 -14.66
N ARG A 259 -15.47 1.81 -14.23
CA ARG A 259 -15.56 1.53 -12.79
C ARG A 259 -14.27 1.94 -12.06
N PRO A 260 -13.11 1.75 -12.66
CA PRO A 260 -11.88 2.07 -11.92
C PRO A 260 -11.73 3.59 -11.70
N LEU A 261 -12.58 4.42 -12.37
CA LEU A 261 -12.28 5.87 -12.29
C LEU A 261 -13.49 6.63 -11.76
N THR A 262 -14.62 5.89 -11.65
CA THR A 262 -15.81 6.71 -11.31
C THR A 262 -16.23 6.40 -9.85
N MET A 263 -16.07 7.42 -9.01
CA MET A 263 -16.46 7.26 -7.61
C MET A 263 -16.70 8.63 -6.98
N PRO A 264 -17.68 8.60 -5.95
CA PRO A 264 -17.92 9.88 -5.27
C PRO A 264 -16.70 10.31 -4.43
N VAL A 265 -16.51 11.67 -4.44
CA VAL A 265 -15.37 12.21 -3.65
C VAL A 265 -15.90 12.84 -2.36
N ALA A 266 -16.81 13.81 -2.44
CA ALA A 266 -17.31 14.48 -1.21
C ALA A 266 -18.49 15.39 -1.58
N PHE A 267 -19.28 15.69 -0.52
CA PHE A 267 -20.37 16.70 -0.70
C PHE A 267 -19.83 18.09 -0.38
N ASN A 268 -20.47 19.07 -1.12
CA ASN A 268 -20.13 20.46 -0.73
C ASN A 268 -20.76 20.85 0.61
N ALA A 269 -20.44 22.01 1.10
CA ALA A 269 -20.70 22.40 2.51
C ALA A 269 -22.19 22.26 2.85
N ASP A 270 -23.05 22.55 1.86
CA ASP A 270 -24.48 22.50 2.23
C ASP A 270 -25.13 21.20 1.75
N ASN A 271 -24.33 20.33 1.24
CA ASN A 271 -24.75 18.96 0.86
C ASN A 271 -25.66 18.99 -0.37
N SER A 272 -25.62 20.10 -1.12
CA SER A 272 -26.54 20.18 -2.28
C SER A 272 -25.86 19.65 -3.53
N ARG A 273 -24.51 19.66 -3.51
CA ARG A 273 -23.78 19.12 -4.69
C ARG A 273 -22.75 18.09 -4.26
N VAL A 274 -22.33 17.27 -5.27
CA VAL A 274 -21.40 16.18 -4.91
C VAL A 274 -20.29 16.15 -5.96
N TYR A 275 -19.04 16.14 -5.34
CA TYR A 275 -17.87 15.93 -6.22
C TYR A 275 -17.69 14.44 -6.56
N TRP A 276 -17.28 14.25 -7.88
CA TRP A 276 -17.05 12.86 -8.32
C TRP A 276 -15.74 12.80 -9.13
N GLN A 277 -15.03 11.67 -8.80
CA GLN A 277 -14.17 11.28 -9.94
C GLN A 277 -15.00 10.58 -11.03
N TRP A 278 -14.63 11.02 -12.25
CA TRP A 278 -15.58 10.66 -13.33
C TRP A 278 -14.78 10.06 -14.50
N GLY A 279 -15.22 8.85 -14.93
CA GLY A 279 -14.35 8.11 -15.90
C GLY A 279 -14.94 8.16 -17.30
N GLU A 280 -16.21 8.56 -17.41
CA GLU A 280 -16.83 8.48 -18.75
C GLU A 280 -16.21 9.52 -19.69
N GLY A 281 -15.81 9.04 -20.90
CA GLY A 281 -15.37 9.98 -21.96
C GLY A 281 -13.86 10.25 -21.87
N THR A 282 -13.18 9.70 -20.79
CA THR A 282 -11.73 9.92 -20.71
C THR A 282 -11.04 8.65 -20.19
N ASP A 283 -9.76 8.51 -20.56
CA ASP A 283 -9.00 7.34 -20.07
C ASP A 283 -8.40 7.62 -18.69
N LEU A 284 -8.14 8.89 -18.33
CA LEU A 284 -7.42 9.19 -17.08
C LEU A 284 -8.38 9.78 -16.04
N GLY A 285 -9.61 10.13 -16.48
CA GLY A 285 -10.63 10.53 -15.47
C GLY A 285 -10.71 12.05 -15.35
N GLN A 286 -11.88 12.50 -14.83
CA GLN A 286 -12.15 13.93 -14.53
C GLN A 286 -12.68 14.08 -13.10
N LEU A 287 -12.35 15.30 -12.58
CA LEU A 287 -13.11 15.70 -11.38
C LEU A 287 -14.33 16.55 -11.80
N VAL A 288 -15.51 15.99 -11.40
CA VAL A 288 -16.74 16.75 -11.76
C VAL A 288 -17.56 17.01 -10.50
N ILE A 289 -18.44 17.99 -10.69
CA ILE A 289 -19.38 18.25 -9.60
C ILE A 289 -20.78 18.45 -10.20
N HIS A 290 -21.83 17.86 -9.56
CA HIS A 290 -23.20 18.12 -10.01
C HIS A 290 -24.14 18.22 -8.81
N ASP A 291 -25.37 18.84 -9.13
CA ASP A 291 -26.40 18.84 -8.05
C ASP A 291 -26.80 17.40 -7.68
N PHE A 292 -26.86 17.17 -6.31
CA PHE A 292 -27.27 15.81 -5.89
C PHE A 292 -28.71 15.54 -6.34
N GLY A 293 -28.94 14.49 -7.04
CA GLY A 293 -30.27 14.15 -7.61
C GLY A 293 -30.30 14.36 -9.13
N HIS A 294 -29.24 14.99 -9.60
CA HIS A 294 -29.20 15.26 -11.05
C HIS A 294 -27.83 14.90 -11.60
N PRO A 295 -27.50 13.62 -11.59
CA PRO A 295 -26.16 13.14 -11.97
C PRO A 295 -25.89 13.33 -13.47
N ASP A 296 -26.86 13.79 -14.27
CA ASP A 296 -26.66 13.97 -15.72
C ASP A 296 -26.18 15.39 -16.04
N LYS A 297 -26.10 16.21 -15.06
CA LYS A 297 -25.65 17.60 -15.32
C LYS A 297 -24.29 17.85 -14.67
N ASN A 298 -23.20 17.24 -15.29
CA ASN A 298 -21.86 17.36 -14.69
C ASN A 298 -21.22 18.70 -15.08
N GLU A 299 -20.69 19.27 -14.10
CA GLU A 299 -19.71 20.35 -14.38
C GLU A 299 -18.27 19.84 -14.19
N VAL A 300 -17.56 19.93 -15.26
CA VAL A 300 -16.18 19.43 -15.19
C VAL A 300 -15.30 20.50 -14.52
N LEU A 301 -14.60 20.03 -13.44
CA LEU A 301 -13.71 21.00 -12.73
C LEU A 301 -12.27 20.79 -13.18
N TYR A 302 -11.97 19.53 -13.50
CA TYR A 302 -10.58 19.24 -13.89
C TYR A 302 -10.54 17.95 -14.71
N THR A 303 -9.65 18.02 -15.81
CA THR A 303 -9.40 16.79 -16.58
C THR A 303 -7.91 16.41 -16.46
N ALA A 304 -7.78 15.12 -16.02
CA ALA A 304 -6.40 14.66 -15.79
C ALA A 304 -5.62 14.61 -17.12
N VAL A 305 -4.31 14.90 -17.01
CA VAL A 305 -3.56 15.02 -18.29
C VAL A 305 -2.36 14.07 -18.26
N LYS A 306 -1.91 13.71 -17.08
CA LYS A 306 -0.68 12.88 -17.06
C LYS A 306 -0.98 11.48 -16.52
N ALA A 307 -1.69 11.43 -15.38
CA ALA A 307 -2.11 10.18 -14.70
C ALA A 307 -3.47 10.40 -14.02
N GLN A 308 -4.06 9.28 -13.61
CA GLN A 308 -5.37 9.43 -12.93
C GLN A 308 -5.26 10.38 -11.72
N ILE A 309 -6.41 11.05 -11.45
CA ILE A 309 -6.43 11.96 -10.28
C ILE A 309 -6.19 11.16 -9.00
N GLY A 310 -5.05 11.57 -8.33
CA GLY A 310 -4.75 10.95 -7.01
C GLY A 310 -5.58 11.56 -5.88
N SER A 311 -4.92 12.36 -4.99
CA SER A 311 -5.63 12.90 -3.83
C SER A 311 -6.27 14.26 -4.18
N VAL A 312 -7.50 14.39 -3.66
CA VAL A 312 -8.17 15.70 -3.76
C VAL A 312 -8.18 16.36 -2.38
N LEU A 313 -7.55 17.48 -2.33
CA LEU A 313 -7.52 18.23 -1.06
C LEU A 313 -8.70 19.19 -0.95
N LEU A 314 -9.49 18.97 0.12
CA LEU A 314 -10.69 19.84 0.32
C LEU A 314 -10.46 20.73 1.54
N HIS A 315 -11.09 21.95 1.39
CA HIS A 315 -11.14 22.77 2.61
C HIS A 315 -11.85 22.04 3.76
N PRO A 316 -11.34 22.11 5.07
CA PRO A 316 -11.83 21.26 6.17
C PRO A 316 -13.27 21.64 6.57
N THR A 317 -13.75 22.86 6.25
CA THR A 317 -15.12 23.17 6.74
C THR A 317 -16.02 23.55 5.56
N ASP A 318 -15.50 24.18 4.58
CA ASP A 318 -16.47 24.54 3.53
C ASP A 318 -16.44 23.54 2.36
N PHE A 319 -15.35 22.63 2.30
CA PHE A 319 -15.29 21.44 1.42
C PHE A 319 -15.11 21.85 -0.05
N ASN A 320 -14.67 23.10 -0.27
CA ASN A 320 -14.23 23.44 -1.63
C ASN A 320 -12.90 22.75 -1.99
N VAL A 321 -12.79 22.51 -3.32
CA VAL A 321 -11.56 21.82 -3.77
C VAL A 321 -10.39 22.84 -3.73
N LEU A 322 -9.35 22.40 -2.99
CA LEU A 322 -8.19 23.33 -2.87
C LEU A 322 -7.10 22.90 -3.85
N ALA A 323 -6.86 21.61 -3.98
CA ALA A 323 -5.80 21.11 -4.88
C ALA A 323 -6.01 19.62 -5.13
N LEU A 324 -5.31 19.17 -6.13
CA LEU A 324 -5.30 17.72 -6.35
C LEU A 324 -3.94 17.29 -6.89
N SER A 325 -3.77 15.87 -6.90
CA SER A 325 -2.45 15.40 -7.38
C SER A 325 -2.66 14.36 -8.49
N GLU A 326 -1.66 14.38 -9.41
CA GLU A 326 -1.45 13.26 -10.34
C GLU A 326 -0.08 12.61 -10.11
N VAL A 327 -0.22 11.20 -10.13
CA VAL A 327 1.08 10.55 -9.86
C VAL A 327 1.40 9.60 -11.02
N TYR A 328 2.32 10.07 -11.93
CA TYR A 328 2.78 9.10 -12.95
C TYR A 328 4.18 8.56 -12.56
N HIS A 329 5.24 9.44 -12.53
CA HIS A 329 6.55 8.99 -12.00
C HIS A 329 6.77 9.52 -10.58
N LYS A 330 6.36 10.83 -10.43
CA LYS A 330 6.37 11.48 -9.10
C LYS A 330 5.07 12.26 -8.89
N PRO A 331 4.80 12.43 -7.62
CA PRO A 331 3.57 13.20 -7.39
C PRO A 331 3.70 14.65 -7.92
N GLU A 332 2.63 15.02 -8.62
CA GLU A 332 2.52 16.43 -9.06
C GLU A 332 1.23 17.06 -8.53
N LEU A 333 1.44 18.32 -8.10
CA LEU A 333 0.28 18.97 -7.43
C LEU A 333 -0.32 20.02 -8.36
N TYR A 334 -1.66 20.05 -8.40
CA TYR A 334 -2.40 21.06 -9.16
C TYR A 334 -3.32 21.84 -8.22
N VAL A 335 -3.03 23.17 -8.17
CA VAL A 335 -3.79 24.01 -7.21
C VAL A 335 -5.02 24.58 -7.92
N ALA A 336 -6.16 24.29 -7.29
CA ALA A 336 -7.44 24.74 -7.90
C ALA A 336 -7.87 26.08 -7.33
N ASN A 337 -7.45 26.35 -6.13
CA ASN A 337 -7.92 27.56 -5.43
C ASN A 337 -6.71 28.46 -5.09
N ASN A 338 -6.89 29.80 -5.42
CA ASN A 338 -5.73 30.71 -5.25
C ASN A 338 -5.49 31.05 -3.78
N SER A 339 -6.45 30.59 -2.93
CA SER A 339 -6.28 30.91 -1.50
C SER A 339 -5.09 30.16 -0.89
N ILE A 340 -4.62 29.10 -1.54
CA ILE A 340 -3.51 28.37 -0.88
C ILE A 340 -2.29 28.39 -1.80
N LEU A 341 -2.38 29.19 -2.89
CA LEU A 341 -1.27 29.14 -3.87
C LEU A 341 0.05 29.57 -3.21
N ASP A 342 0.06 30.64 -2.46
CA ASP A 342 1.32 31.09 -1.84
C ASP A 342 1.82 30.06 -0.81
N ASP A 343 0.88 29.49 -0.12
CA ASP A 343 1.30 28.46 0.85
C ASP A 343 1.99 27.28 0.15
N MET A 344 1.34 26.82 -0.92
CA MET A 344 1.92 25.62 -1.59
C MET A 344 3.25 25.98 -2.24
N GLN A 345 3.34 27.21 -2.80
CA GLN A 345 4.65 27.61 -3.35
C GLN A 345 5.74 27.64 -2.26
N TYR A 346 5.40 28.21 -1.17
CA TYR A 346 6.36 28.19 -0.05
C TYR A 346 6.81 26.76 0.29
N LEU A 347 5.87 25.83 0.42
CA LEU A 347 6.19 24.46 0.87
C LEU A 347 7.00 23.73 -0.19
N VAL A 348 6.71 24.01 -1.45
CA VAL A 348 7.50 23.36 -2.52
C VAL A 348 8.93 23.89 -2.47
N ASN A 349 9.11 25.17 -2.21
CA ASN A 349 10.48 25.76 -2.18
C ASN A 349 11.24 25.33 -0.93
N LEU A 350 10.42 25.05 0.10
CA LEU A 350 11.11 24.66 1.35
C LEU A 350 11.91 23.36 1.15
N ARG A 351 11.34 22.42 0.29
CA ARG A 351 12.07 21.17 -0.02
C ARG A 351 12.01 20.91 -1.53
N PRO A 352 13.00 21.35 -2.26
CA PRO A 352 12.91 21.33 -3.73
C PRO A 352 13.13 19.92 -4.30
N THR A 353 13.68 19.05 -3.48
CA THR A 353 13.95 17.70 -4.06
C THR A 353 12.85 16.72 -3.63
N ALA A 354 11.82 17.25 -2.97
CA ALA A 354 10.72 16.37 -2.50
C ALA A 354 9.38 17.04 -2.80
N THR A 355 8.34 16.19 -2.77
CA THR A 355 6.99 16.73 -3.04
C THR A 355 6.18 16.81 -1.74
N PRO A 356 5.68 18.07 -1.45
CA PRO A 356 4.90 18.20 -0.21
C PRO A 356 3.56 17.44 -0.30
N VAL A 357 3.22 16.84 0.82
CA VAL A 357 1.89 16.20 1.03
C VAL A 357 1.27 16.77 2.32
N ILE A 358 0.03 17.25 2.10
CA ILE A 358 -0.66 17.76 3.30
C ILE A 358 -1.30 16.58 4.05
N ALA A 359 -0.66 16.30 5.23
CA ALA A 359 -1.13 15.13 6.01
C ALA A 359 -2.40 15.46 6.79
N SER A 360 -2.54 16.71 7.29
CA SER A 360 -3.76 17.11 8.04
C SER A 360 -3.83 18.63 8.11
N ILE A 361 -5.13 19.12 8.33
CA ILE A 361 -5.35 20.58 8.47
C ILE A 361 -6.31 20.80 9.65
N SER A 362 -5.93 21.88 10.45
CA SER A 362 -6.87 22.21 11.55
C SER A 362 -8.15 22.83 10.98
N LEU A 363 -9.26 22.77 11.82
CA LEU A 363 -10.59 23.18 11.32
C LEU A 363 -10.60 24.69 11.09
N ASP A 364 -9.72 25.41 11.79
CA ASP A 364 -9.73 26.87 11.55
C ASP A 364 -8.82 27.23 10.38
N PHE A 365 -8.28 26.17 9.75
CA PHE A 365 -7.48 26.28 8.50
C PHE A 365 -6.20 27.09 8.72
N HIS A 366 -5.65 27.11 9.98
CA HIS A 366 -4.45 27.94 10.26
C HIS A 366 -3.20 27.06 10.40
N THR A 367 -3.44 25.83 10.72
CA THR A 367 -2.26 24.99 10.99
C THR A 367 -2.33 23.73 10.10
N TRP A 368 -1.18 23.51 9.44
CA TRP A 368 -1.11 22.33 8.56
C TRP A 368 0.02 21.41 9.03
N LEU A 369 -0.33 20.21 8.96
CA LEU A 369 0.75 19.21 9.08
C LEU A 369 1.18 18.76 7.68
N VAL A 370 2.50 18.96 7.46
CA VAL A 370 2.98 18.70 6.09
C VAL A 370 4.09 17.65 6.14
N THR A 371 3.98 16.67 5.19
CA THR A 371 5.12 15.76 4.98
C THR A 371 5.59 15.82 3.53
N TYR A 372 6.77 15.08 3.30
CA TYR A 372 7.31 15.15 1.93
C TYR A 372 7.61 13.74 1.41
N VAL A 373 7.08 13.56 0.20
CA VAL A 373 7.47 12.30 -0.48
C VAL A 373 8.84 12.49 -1.14
N SER A 374 9.78 11.56 -0.70
CA SER A 374 11.15 11.67 -1.22
C SER A 374 11.76 10.27 -1.35
N ASP A 375 12.64 10.12 -2.30
CA ASP A 375 13.36 8.81 -2.43
C ASP A 375 14.73 8.88 -1.76
N GLU A 376 14.99 9.97 -1.10
CA GLU A 376 16.33 10.10 -0.49
C GLU A 376 16.24 10.05 1.04
N LYS A 377 15.02 10.46 1.41
CA LYS A 377 14.90 10.52 2.88
C LYS A 377 13.55 9.93 3.31
N PRO A 378 13.63 9.33 4.56
CA PRO A 378 12.31 8.97 5.09
C PRO A 378 11.42 10.19 5.30
N TYR A 379 10.19 9.96 5.61
CA TYR A 379 9.22 11.07 5.73
C TYR A 379 9.61 12.03 6.87
N GLU A 380 9.60 13.29 6.46
CA GLU A 380 9.78 14.37 7.45
C GLU A 380 8.48 15.16 7.62
N TYR A 381 8.31 15.53 8.92
CA TYR A 381 7.03 16.23 9.20
C TYR A 381 7.33 17.65 9.68
N TYR A 382 6.49 18.52 9.10
CA TYR A 382 6.57 19.95 9.47
C TYR A 382 5.19 20.44 9.93
N LEU A 383 5.29 21.35 10.84
CA LEU A 383 4.08 22.09 11.21
C LEU A 383 4.09 23.46 10.51
N TYR A 384 3.17 23.57 9.61
CA TYR A 384 3.09 24.84 8.84
C TYR A 384 2.00 25.75 9.40
N ARG A 385 2.45 26.94 9.84
CA ARG A 385 1.50 27.95 10.36
C ARG A 385 1.23 29.00 9.26
N ARG A 386 0.04 28.80 8.86
CA ARG A 386 -0.30 29.59 7.66
C ARG A 386 -0.26 31.10 7.94
N TRP A 387 -0.74 31.55 9.06
CA TRP A 387 -0.79 33.01 9.36
C TRP A 387 0.61 33.60 9.41
N GLN A 388 1.62 32.74 9.56
CA GLN A 388 3.01 33.25 9.56
C GLN A 388 3.73 32.87 8.28
N GLN A 389 3.09 31.94 7.56
CA GLN A 389 3.75 31.35 6.38
C GLN A 389 5.14 30.80 6.72
N LYS A 390 5.03 30.02 7.77
CA LYS A 390 6.31 29.45 8.23
C LYS A 390 6.08 27.99 8.66
N ALA A 391 7.06 27.20 8.16
CA ALA A 391 7.00 25.76 8.53
C ALA A 391 8.10 25.45 9.55
N GLU A 392 7.65 24.78 10.62
CA GLU A 392 8.62 24.31 11.64
C GLU A 392 8.83 22.80 11.52
N TYR A 393 10.16 22.46 11.45
CA TYR A 393 10.47 21.01 11.41
C TYR A 393 10.10 20.34 12.74
N LEU A 394 9.45 19.14 12.59
CA LEU A 394 9.09 18.45 13.86
C LEU A 394 10.01 17.23 14.04
N PHE A 395 9.92 16.32 13.08
CA PHE A 395 10.79 15.13 13.24
C PHE A 395 10.79 14.35 11.93
N THR A 396 11.69 13.34 11.85
CA THR A 396 11.67 12.34 10.76
C THR A 396 11.21 10.99 11.30
N THR A 397 10.58 10.22 10.42
CA THR A 397 9.94 8.98 10.90
C THR A 397 11.00 7.92 11.22
N ARG A 398 12.23 8.16 10.69
CA ARG A 398 13.31 7.19 10.99
C ARG A 398 14.62 7.94 11.23
N PRO A 399 14.84 8.49 12.37
CA PRO A 399 16.03 9.31 12.66
C PRO A 399 17.33 8.49 12.59
N GLU A 400 17.15 7.23 12.81
CA GLU A 400 18.36 6.36 12.80
C GLU A 400 18.96 6.26 11.39
N LEU A 401 18.13 6.69 10.38
CA LEU A 401 18.66 6.53 9.02
C LEU A 401 19.23 7.86 8.52
N VAL A 402 19.20 8.85 9.38
CA VAL A 402 19.72 10.16 8.95
C VAL A 402 21.24 10.05 8.75
N GLY A 403 21.72 10.50 7.56
CA GLY A 403 23.17 10.52 7.26
C GLY A 403 23.61 9.23 6.54
N ARG A 404 22.66 8.34 6.47
CA ARG A 404 23.07 7.10 5.80
C ARG A 404 22.70 7.17 4.31
N LYS A 405 23.56 6.59 3.59
CA LYS A 405 23.28 6.61 2.13
C LYS A 405 22.25 5.54 1.76
N ILE A 406 21.20 6.02 1.16
CA ILE A 406 20.18 5.03 0.69
C ILE A 406 19.96 5.25 -0.81
N ASN A 407 19.24 4.28 -1.32
CA ASN A 407 19.06 4.32 -2.80
C ASN A 407 18.15 5.50 -3.21
N LYS A 408 18.37 5.88 -4.51
CA LYS A 408 17.35 6.73 -5.18
C LYS A 408 16.41 5.85 -6.02
N MET A 409 15.18 6.32 -5.99
CA MET A 409 14.21 5.62 -6.85
C MET A 409 13.90 6.49 -8.07
N VAL A 410 13.98 5.84 -9.21
CA VAL A 410 13.78 6.62 -10.44
C VAL A 410 12.62 6.00 -11.23
N GLY A 411 11.59 6.90 -11.54
CA GLY A 411 10.48 6.44 -12.40
C GLY A 411 10.84 6.55 -13.89
N PHE A 412 10.42 5.48 -14.70
CA PHE A 412 10.66 5.56 -16.15
C PHE A 412 9.61 4.72 -16.88
N SER A 413 9.58 4.99 -18.26
CA SER A 413 8.60 4.23 -19.06
C SER A 413 9.33 3.40 -20.13
N PHE A 414 8.67 2.30 -20.45
CA PHE A 414 9.18 1.45 -21.54
C PHE A 414 8.00 0.81 -22.26
N GLU A 415 8.36 0.35 -23.49
CA GLU A 415 7.26 -0.27 -24.27
C GLU A 415 7.29 -1.79 -24.14
N ALA A 416 6.08 -2.29 -23.85
CA ALA A 416 6.01 -3.77 -23.82
C ALA A 416 6.01 -4.32 -25.25
N ARG A 417 6.15 -5.61 -25.36
CA ARG A 417 6.34 -6.20 -26.70
C ARG A 417 5.10 -6.00 -27.58
N ASP A 418 4.00 -5.68 -26.96
CA ASP A 418 2.80 -5.43 -27.82
C ASP A 418 2.55 -3.94 -27.96
N GLY A 419 3.52 -3.14 -27.59
CA GLY A 419 3.43 -1.68 -27.85
C GLY A 419 2.79 -0.93 -26.68
N LEU A 420 2.35 -1.68 -25.61
CA LEU A 420 1.73 -0.98 -24.46
C LEU A 420 2.79 -0.25 -23.63
N PRO A 421 2.61 1.09 -23.47
CA PRO A 421 3.56 1.80 -22.59
C PRO A 421 3.34 1.46 -21.11
N LEU A 422 4.46 1.15 -20.47
CA LEU A 422 4.34 0.80 -19.05
C LEU A 422 5.29 1.67 -18.22
N GLN A 423 4.80 1.95 -17.10
CA GLN A 423 5.63 2.70 -16.15
C GLN A 423 6.31 1.74 -15.14
N ALA A 424 7.57 2.12 -14.81
CA ALA A 424 8.28 1.30 -13.80
C ALA A 424 9.19 2.18 -12.95
N TYR A 425 9.61 1.56 -11.80
CA TYR A 425 10.61 2.23 -10.96
C TYR A 425 11.86 1.36 -10.86
N LEU A 426 13.00 2.13 -10.78
CA LEU A 426 14.26 1.40 -10.59
C LEU A 426 15.05 2.05 -9.45
N SER A 427 15.50 1.18 -8.58
CA SER A 427 16.42 1.63 -7.51
C SER A 427 17.75 0.87 -7.63
N LEU A 428 18.80 1.65 -7.67
CA LEU A 428 20.13 1.01 -7.78
C LEU A 428 20.85 1.06 -6.44
N PRO A 429 21.81 0.06 -6.32
CA PRO A 429 22.66 0.18 -5.12
C PRO A 429 23.27 1.59 -5.00
N PRO A 430 23.25 2.13 -3.79
CA PRO A 430 23.70 3.53 -3.60
C PRO A 430 25.16 3.72 -4.01
N GLU A 431 25.93 2.60 -4.06
CA GLU A 431 27.37 2.78 -4.37
C GLU A 431 27.63 2.44 -5.83
N ALA A 432 26.55 2.18 -6.55
CA ALA A 432 26.79 1.83 -7.96
C ALA A 432 27.27 3.08 -8.73
N SER A 433 28.41 2.86 -9.42
CA SER A 433 28.86 3.96 -10.29
C SER A 433 27.93 4.12 -11.50
N LEU A 434 27.64 5.43 -11.75
CA LEU A 434 26.64 5.65 -12.81
C LEU A 434 27.30 6.24 -14.05
N VAL A 435 26.72 5.83 -15.19
CA VAL A 435 27.14 6.46 -16.45
C VAL A 435 26.66 7.91 -16.48
N THR A 436 27.65 8.83 -16.81
CA THR A 436 27.25 10.25 -16.90
C THR A 436 26.67 10.53 -18.29
N PRO A 437 25.88 11.62 -18.37
CA PRO A 437 25.29 11.95 -19.68
C PRO A 437 26.37 12.14 -20.75
N LEU A 438 27.56 12.52 -20.36
CA LEU A 438 28.65 12.72 -21.35
C LEU A 438 29.18 11.38 -21.88
N GLN A 439 28.95 10.38 -21.05
CA GLN A 439 29.45 9.04 -21.43
C GLN A 439 28.38 8.25 -22.20
N ALA A 440 27.16 8.81 -22.22
CA ALA A 440 26.06 8.02 -22.82
C ALA A 440 25.79 8.51 -24.24
N ASN A 441 25.25 7.60 -25.11
CA ASN A 441 24.93 8.00 -26.50
C ASN A 441 23.44 7.76 -26.80
N GLY A 442 22.92 8.62 -27.72
CA GLY A 442 21.53 8.45 -28.23
C GLY A 442 20.50 8.59 -27.11
N SER A 443 19.54 7.57 -27.11
CA SER A 443 18.41 7.63 -26.16
C SER A 443 18.87 7.30 -24.74
N ASP A 444 20.22 6.89 -24.58
CA ASP A 444 20.72 6.56 -23.22
C ASP A 444 21.13 7.82 -22.46
N VAL A 445 21.30 8.95 -23.20
CA VAL A 445 21.70 10.20 -22.51
C VAL A 445 20.60 10.60 -21.51
N GLU A 446 19.32 10.41 -21.92
CA GLU A 446 18.24 10.81 -20.99
C GLU A 446 18.17 9.85 -19.79
N LEU A 447 18.42 8.64 -20.04
CA LEU A 447 18.42 7.67 -18.91
C LEU A 447 19.57 7.96 -17.94
N ALA A 448 20.74 8.35 -18.53
CA ALA A 448 21.88 8.68 -17.64
C ALA A 448 21.58 9.94 -16.82
N LYS A 449 20.81 10.90 -17.41
CA LYS A 449 20.46 12.12 -16.65
C LYS A 449 19.55 11.77 -15.46
N LEU A 450 18.83 10.68 -15.72
CA LEU A 450 17.89 10.32 -14.63
C LEU A 450 18.58 9.45 -13.58
N GLY A 451 19.83 9.02 -13.94
CA GLY A 451 20.57 8.18 -12.97
C GLY A 451 20.15 6.71 -13.09
N LEU A 452 19.78 6.27 -14.26
CA LEU A 452 19.20 4.90 -14.39
C LEU A 452 20.27 3.93 -14.88
N LEU A 453 21.46 4.53 -15.33
CA LEU A 453 22.40 3.59 -16.00
C LEU A 453 23.64 3.40 -15.11
N PRO A 454 23.75 2.18 -14.61
CA PRO A 454 25.00 1.90 -13.86
C PRO A 454 26.17 1.61 -14.82
N SER A 455 27.40 1.85 -14.35
CA SER A 455 28.57 1.61 -15.22
C SER A 455 28.79 0.11 -15.43
N THR A 456 28.29 -0.68 -14.45
CA THR A 456 28.30 -2.14 -14.63
C THR A 456 26.92 -2.72 -14.31
N PRO A 457 26.57 -3.75 -15.12
CA PRO A 457 25.26 -4.36 -14.87
C PRO A 457 25.15 -4.91 -13.44
N GLN A 458 23.92 -4.74 -12.85
CA GLN A 458 23.74 -5.08 -11.41
C GLN A 458 22.90 -6.35 -11.28
N PRO A 459 23.22 -7.21 -10.16
CA PRO A 459 22.15 -8.15 -9.82
C PRO A 459 20.81 -7.45 -9.58
N LEU A 460 19.78 -8.14 -10.07
CA LEU A 460 18.50 -7.41 -10.05
C LEU A 460 17.40 -8.29 -9.45
N ILE A 461 16.59 -7.54 -8.65
CA ILE A 461 15.37 -8.21 -8.14
C ILE A 461 14.16 -7.53 -8.78
N VAL A 462 13.38 -8.42 -9.54
CA VAL A 462 12.04 -7.90 -9.96
C VAL A 462 11.04 -8.06 -8.80
N PHE A 463 10.77 -6.89 -8.15
CA PHE A 463 9.85 -6.89 -7.00
C PHE A 463 8.42 -6.57 -7.46
N VAL A 464 7.60 -7.63 -7.51
CA VAL A 464 6.26 -7.50 -8.16
C VAL A 464 5.22 -7.15 -7.08
N HIS A 465 4.50 -6.04 -7.29
CA HIS A 465 3.50 -5.67 -6.27
C HIS A 465 2.28 -6.60 -6.34
N GLY A 466 1.54 -6.65 -5.12
CA GLY A 466 0.29 -7.43 -5.03
C GLY A 466 -0.91 -6.66 -5.60
N GLY A 467 -2.16 -7.21 -5.48
CA GLY A 467 -3.44 -6.71 -6.06
C GLY A 467 -4.15 -7.83 -6.82
N PRO A 468 -4.21 -7.68 -8.18
CA PRO A 468 -3.22 -6.98 -9.01
C PRO A 468 -3.70 -5.57 -9.40
N LYS A 469 -4.97 -5.17 -9.03
CA LYS A 469 -5.38 -3.76 -9.29
C LYS A 469 -4.83 -2.84 -8.19
N ALA A 470 -3.52 -2.76 -8.07
CA ALA A 470 -2.70 -1.90 -7.20
C ALA A 470 -1.49 -1.38 -8.02
N ARG A 471 -0.63 -0.63 -7.22
CA ARG A 471 0.54 -0.14 -7.99
C ARG A 471 1.68 0.18 -7.03
N ASP A 472 2.91 0.18 -7.63
CA ASP A 472 4.05 0.80 -6.92
C ASP A 472 4.07 2.33 -7.11
N VAL A 473 4.50 3.04 -6.03
CA VAL A 473 4.49 4.53 -6.13
C VAL A 473 5.88 5.04 -5.75
N PHE A 474 6.14 6.27 -6.19
CA PHE A 474 7.45 6.92 -5.90
C PHE A 474 7.58 7.23 -4.41
N GLY A 475 8.82 7.08 -3.87
CA GLY A 475 9.09 7.52 -2.48
C GLY A 475 10.02 6.54 -1.77
N TYR A 476 10.30 6.91 -0.49
CA TYR A 476 11.16 6.03 0.33
C TYR A 476 10.49 4.68 0.56
N SER A 477 11.36 3.58 0.43
CA SER A 477 10.90 2.20 0.70
C SER A 477 12.00 1.45 1.48
N SER A 478 11.56 0.94 2.68
CA SER A 478 12.57 0.18 3.47
C SER A 478 13.03 -1.07 2.72
N THR A 479 12.11 -1.62 1.96
CA THR A 479 12.50 -2.83 1.19
C THR A 479 13.52 -2.46 0.10
N ASN A 480 13.23 -1.37 -0.64
CA ASN A 480 14.24 -0.98 -1.66
C ASN A 480 15.58 -0.61 -1.01
N ALA A 481 15.50 0.19 0.11
CA ALA A 481 16.76 0.53 0.81
C ALA A 481 17.50 -0.74 1.26
N TRP A 482 16.77 -1.71 1.67
CA TRP A 482 17.39 -2.97 2.14
C TRP A 482 18.03 -3.74 0.97
N LEU A 483 17.29 -3.95 0.02
CA LEU A 483 17.81 -4.82 -1.06
C LEU A 483 18.94 -4.13 -1.80
N THR A 484 18.81 -2.83 -2.04
CA THR A 484 19.92 -2.15 -2.76
C THR A 484 21.16 -2.05 -1.88
N ASN A 485 20.95 -1.88 -0.52
CA ASN A 485 22.13 -1.88 0.39
C ASN A 485 22.87 -3.22 0.35
N ARG A 486 22.11 -4.34 -0.10
CA ARG A 486 22.78 -5.66 -0.17
C ARG A 486 23.35 -5.90 -1.58
N GLY A 487 23.18 -4.81 -2.41
CA GLY A 487 23.91 -4.89 -3.70
C GLY A 487 22.99 -5.26 -4.87
N TYR A 488 21.68 -5.19 -4.59
CA TYR A 488 20.78 -5.59 -5.70
C TYR A 488 20.06 -4.35 -6.24
N ALA A 489 20.01 -4.30 -7.61
CA ALA A 489 18.99 -3.36 -8.17
C ALA A 489 17.57 -3.90 -7.98
N VAL A 490 16.63 -2.92 -7.81
CA VAL A 490 15.23 -3.34 -7.58
C VAL A 490 14.37 -2.74 -8.70
N LEU A 491 13.72 -3.63 -9.44
CA LEU A 491 12.82 -3.20 -10.53
C LEU A 491 11.37 -3.47 -10.15
N GLN A 492 10.60 -2.36 -10.17
CA GLN A 492 9.16 -2.46 -9.85
C GLN A 492 8.35 -1.98 -11.08
N VAL A 493 7.52 -2.94 -11.54
CA VAL A 493 6.81 -2.63 -12.80
C VAL A 493 5.32 -2.47 -12.49
N ASN A 494 4.88 -1.32 -12.90
CA ASN A 494 3.40 -1.22 -12.90
C ASN A 494 2.81 -1.81 -14.18
N PHE A 495 2.67 -3.16 -14.16
CA PHE A 495 2.23 -3.94 -15.33
C PHE A 495 0.75 -3.70 -15.63
N ARG A 496 0.38 -4.17 -16.90
CA ARG A 496 -1.05 -4.00 -17.21
C ARG A 496 -1.94 -4.60 -16.11
N GLY A 497 -2.97 -3.78 -15.74
CA GLY A 497 -3.82 -4.16 -14.58
C GLY A 497 -3.58 -3.24 -13.39
N SER A 498 -2.38 -2.58 -13.42
CA SER A 498 -2.12 -1.64 -12.31
C SER A 498 -3.03 -0.41 -12.43
N VAL A 499 -3.28 0.24 -11.25
CA VAL A 499 -4.22 1.40 -11.25
C VAL A 499 -3.39 2.70 -11.29
N GLY A 500 -4.06 3.84 -11.65
CA GLY A 500 -3.42 5.18 -11.53
C GLY A 500 -2.87 5.65 -12.88
N PHE A 501 -2.99 4.71 -14.00
CA PHE A 501 -2.39 5.13 -15.29
C PHE A 501 -3.45 5.08 -16.38
N GLY A 502 -4.73 5.12 -15.87
CA GLY A 502 -5.84 5.15 -16.86
C GLY A 502 -6.62 3.82 -16.85
N LYS A 503 -7.88 3.94 -17.22
CA LYS A 503 -8.74 2.74 -17.13
C LYS A 503 -8.40 1.74 -18.25
N LYS A 504 -7.75 2.28 -19.34
CA LYS A 504 -7.38 1.32 -20.40
C LYS A 504 -6.28 0.38 -19.88
N LEU A 505 -5.26 1.01 -19.25
CA LEU A 505 -4.23 0.12 -18.69
C LEU A 505 -4.79 -0.77 -17.57
N THR A 506 -5.60 -0.26 -16.68
CA THR A 506 -6.14 -1.07 -15.58
C THR A 506 -6.98 -2.23 -16.12
N ASN A 507 -7.81 -1.93 -17.08
CA ASN A 507 -8.78 -2.96 -17.54
C ASN A 507 -8.07 -3.96 -18.47
N SER A 508 -6.96 -3.57 -19.03
CA SER A 508 -6.27 -4.50 -19.93
C SER A 508 -5.64 -5.67 -19.16
N GLY A 509 -5.72 -5.58 -17.80
CA GLY A 509 -5.21 -6.71 -16.99
C GLY A 509 -6.27 -7.79 -16.78
N ASN A 510 -7.53 -7.44 -17.03
CA ASN A 510 -8.56 -8.47 -16.82
C ASN A 510 -8.33 -9.69 -17.73
N GLY A 511 -8.32 -10.89 -17.03
CA GLY A 511 -8.19 -12.16 -17.79
C GLY A 511 -6.74 -12.44 -18.14
N GLU A 512 -5.81 -11.64 -17.54
CA GLU A 512 -4.45 -11.82 -18.09
C GLU A 512 -3.49 -12.32 -17.01
N TRP A 513 -4.07 -12.84 -15.84
CA TRP A 513 -3.15 -13.50 -14.88
C TRP A 513 -2.45 -14.70 -15.53
N GLY A 514 -1.09 -14.69 -15.35
CA GLY A 514 -0.27 -15.79 -15.91
C GLY A 514 -0.12 -15.68 -17.42
N ARG A 515 -0.60 -14.55 -18.03
CA ARG A 515 -0.47 -14.32 -19.49
C ARG A 515 0.26 -13.01 -19.74
N LYS A 516 -0.45 -12.03 -20.43
CA LYS A 516 0.25 -10.81 -20.85
C LYS A 516 0.78 -10.02 -19.64
N MET A 517 0.10 -10.17 -18.52
CA MET A 517 0.68 -9.47 -17.33
C MET A 517 2.08 -10.00 -17.02
N HIS A 518 2.25 -11.31 -17.19
CA HIS A 518 3.60 -11.87 -16.98
C HIS A 518 4.55 -11.43 -18.09
N HIS A 519 4.05 -11.31 -19.32
CA HIS A 519 4.93 -10.80 -20.40
C HIS A 519 5.42 -9.38 -20.10
N ASP A 520 4.55 -8.61 -19.51
CA ASP A 520 5.00 -7.24 -19.15
C ASP A 520 6.23 -7.29 -18.22
N LEU A 521 6.21 -8.22 -17.27
CA LEU A 521 7.37 -8.32 -16.37
C LEU A 521 8.61 -8.79 -17.12
N LEU A 522 8.43 -9.75 -18.04
CA LEU A 522 9.59 -10.23 -18.82
C LEU A 522 10.13 -9.12 -19.73
N ASP A 523 9.23 -8.32 -20.27
CA ASP A 523 9.70 -7.21 -21.14
C ASP A 523 10.48 -6.18 -20.32
N ALA A 524 10.03 -5.96 -19.16
CA ALA A 524 10.81 -5.03 -18.32
C ALA A 524 12.20 -5.59 -18.01
N VAL A 525 12.23 -6.90 -17.71
CA VAL A 525 13.54 -7.52 -17.45
C VAL A 525 14.42 -7.40 -18.71
N ASN A 526 13.82 -7.71 -19.82
CA ASN A 526 14.63 -7.63 -21.06
C ASN A 526 15.11 -6.20 -21.31
N TYR A 527 14.17 -5.28 -21.06
CA TYR A 527 14.58 -3.88 -21.20
C TYR A 527 15.79 -3.55 -20.31
N ALA A 528 15.74 -3.97 -19.03
CA ALA A 528 16.86 -3.68 -18.11
C ALA A 528 18.16 -4.35 -18.59
N VAL A 529 18.08 -5.54 -19.16
CA VAL A 529 19.30 -6.24 -19.62
C VAL A 529 19.84 -5.54 -20.86
N GLU A 530 18.98 -5.17 -21.74
CA GLU A 530 19.44 -4.54 -23.00
C GLU A 530 20.10 -3.19 -22.72
N LYS A 531 19.62 -2.55 -21.66
CA LYS A 531 20.18 -1.20 -21.40
C LYS A 531 21.43 -1.29 -20.51
N GLY A 532 21.81 -2.57 -20.25
CA GLY A 532 23.03 -2.77 -19.45
C GLY A 532 22.80 -2.50 -17.96
N ILE A 533 21.53 -2.48 -17.57
CA ILE A 533 21.25 -2.20 -16.13
C ILE A 533 21.39 -3.49 -15.33
N ALA A 534 20.99 -4.62 -15.95
CA ALA A 534 20.96 -5.85 -15.13
C ALA A 534 21.81 -6.93 -15.82
N ASP A 535 22.38 -7.72 -14.97
CA ASP A 535 23.06 -8.95 -15.42
C ASP A 535 22.03 -10.08 -15.66
N PRO A 536 22.00 -10.63 -16.90
CA PRO A 536 20.91 -11.58 -17.26
C PRO A 536 21.03 -12.89 -16.45
N LYS A 537 22.17 -13.13 -15.86
CA LYS A 537 22.31 -14.41 -15.10
C LYS A 537 22.01 -14.20 -13.62
N ARG A 538 21.91 -12.97 -13.23
CA ARG A 538 21.68 -12.73 -11.79
C ARG A 538 20.40 -11.89 -11.60
N ILE A 539 19.26 -12.55 -11.98
CA ILE A 539 17.97 -11.85 -11.80
C ILE A 539 17.04 -12.76 -10.99
N ALA A 540 16.51 -12.13 -9.90
CA ALA A 540 15.50 -12.87 -9.11
C ALA A 540 14.13 -12.19 -9.23
N ILE A 541 13.07 -13.03 -9.02
CA ILE A 541 11.70 -12.46 -8.95
C ILE A 541 11.12 -12.71 -7.54
N MET A 542 10.55 -11.65 -7.06
CA MET A 542 10.08 -11.70 -5.67
C MET A 542 8.82 -10.84 -5.54
N GLY A 543 7.74 -11.37 -4.67
CA GLY A 543 6.54 -10.52 -4.43
C GLY A 543 5.56 -11.24 -3.51
N GLY A 544 4.54 -10.40 -2.98
CA GLY A 544 3.51 -10.95 -2.06
C GLY A 544 2.13 -10.97 -2.73
N SER A 545 1.32 -11.94 -2.31
CA SER A 545 -0.06 -12.03 -2.85
C SER A 545 -0.02 -12.21 -4.36
N TYR A 546 -0.72 -11.31 -5.22
CA TYR A 546 -0.56 -11.52 -6.67
C TYR A 546 0.92 -11.59 -7.06
N GLY A 547 1.79 -10.69 -6.46
CA GLY A 547 3.24 -10.76 -6.74
C GLY A 547 3.83 -12.15 -6.43
N GLY A 548 3.32 -12.79 -5.29
CA GLY A 548 3.73 -14.20 -5.05
C GLY A 548 3.28 -15.14 -6.17
N TYR A 549 2.00 -14.97 -6.60
CA TYR A 549 1.53 -15.75 -7.77
C TYR A 549 2.44 -15.52 -8.98
N ALA A 550 2.78 -14.26 -9.26
CA ALA A 550 3.64 -13.95 -10.42
C ALA A 550 5.02 -14.62 -10.27
N THR A 551 5.50 -14.66 -8.98
CA THR A 551 6.79 -15.36 -8.77
C THR A 551 6.66 -16.84 -9.12
N LEU A 552 5.56 -17.45 -8.67
CA LEU A 552 5.38 -18.89 -8.99
C LEU A 552 5.18 -19.08 -10.50
N VAL A 553 4.51 -18.13 -11.12
CA VAL A 553 4.36 -18.22 -12.60
C VAL A 553 5.74 -18.09 -13.24
N GLY A 554 6.54 -17.10 -12.80
CA GLY A 554 7.92 -16.95 -13.34
C GLY A 554 8.74 -18.24 -13.26
N LEU A 555 8.49 -19.01 -12.19
CA LEU A 555 9.38 -20.19 -12.00
C LEU A 555 8.77 -21.43 -12.66
N THR A 556 7.52 -21.31 -13.01
CA THR A 556 6.93 -22.51 -13.66
C THR A 556 6.76 -22.24 -15.16
N PHE A 557 6.37 -21.07 -15.60
CA PHE A 557 6.03 -20.86 -17.02
C PHE A 557 7.28 -20.39 -17.76
N THR A 558 8.18 -19.75 -17.04
CA THR A 558 9.45 -19.33 -17.66
C THR A 558 10.62 -19.75 -16.77
N PRO A 559 10.93 -20.98 -16.64
CA PRO A 559 11.81 -21.53 -15.59
C PRO A 559 13.28 -21.19 -15.84
N ASP A 560 13.58 -20.52 -17.02
CA ASP A 560 15.01 -20.26 -17.30
C ASP A 560 15.33 -18.77 -17.15
N THR A 561 14.31 -18.03 -16.99
CA THR A 561 14.51 -16.57 -16.99
C THR A 561 15.14 -16.10 -15.67
N PHE A 562 14.67 -16.66 -14.51
CA PHE A 562 15.12 -16.09 -13.22
C PHE A 562 16.04 -17.10 -12.53
N ALA A 563 17.03 -16.50 -11.85
CA ALA A 563 18.00 -17.34 -11.11
C ALA A 563 17.36 -17.97 -9.86
N CYS A 564 16.41 -17.29 -9.27
CA CYS A 564 15.66 -17.83 -8.11
C CYS A 564 14.41 -16.99 -7.87
N GLY A 565 13.45 -17.53 -6.95
CA GLY A 565 12.20 -16.79 -6.68
C GLY A 565 11.83 -16.83 -5.20
N VAL A 566 11.26 -15.66 -4.72
CA VAL A 566 10.71 -15.61 -3.35
C VAL A 566 9.21 -15.31 -3.43
N ASP A 567 8.46 -16.36 -3.08
CA ASP A 567 6.99 -16.23 -3.04
C ASP A 567 6.51 -15.96 -1.60
N ILE A 568 5.81 -14.74 -1.52
CA ILE A 568 5.24 -14.41 -0.19
C ILE A 568 3.71 -14.39 -0.29
N VAL A 569 3.04 -15.36 0.38
CA VAL A 569 1.58 -15.54 0.50
C VAL A 569 0.96 -15.48 -0.89
N GLY A 570 1.52 -16.19 -1.92
CA GLY A 570 1.02 -16.22 -3.32
C GLY A 570 0.04 -17.37 -3.53
N PRO A 571 -1.07 -17.05 -4.27
CA PRO A 571 -1.94 -18.18 -4.65
C PRO A 571 -1.29 -19.07 -5.71
N SER A 572 -1.47 -20.36 -5.59
CA SER A 572 -0.84 -21.28 -6.57
C SER A 572 -1.91 -21.92 -7.46
N ASN A 573 -3.20 -21.78 -7.05
CA ASN A 573 -4.34 -22.39 -7.77
C ASN A 573 -5.50 -21.39 -7.83
N LEU A 574 -5.75 -20.99 -9.05
CA LEU A 574 -6.75 -19.90 -9.20
C LEU A 574 -8.17 -20.42 -8.94
N ASN A 575 -8.45 -21.77 -9.14
CA ASN A 575 -9.78 -22.30 -8.76
C ASN A 575 -10.01 -22.25 -7.25
N THR A 576 -8.99 -22.68 -6.53
CA THR A 576 -9.20 -22.69 -5.06
C THR A 576 -9.17 -21.26 -4.50
N LEU A 577 -8.50 -20.37 -5.18
CA LEU A 577 -8.52 -18.96 -4.73
C LEU A 577 -9.96 -18.42 -4.76
N ILE A 578 -10.67 -18.67 -5.85
CA ILE A 578 -12.05 -18.15 -5.96
C ILE A 578 -12.94 -18.86 -4.91
N ASP A 579 -12.70 -20.13 -4.62
CA ASP A 579 -13.58 -20.90 -3.71
C ASP A 579 -13.41 -20.44 -2.26
N THR A 580 -12.33 -19.70 -2.05
CA THR A 580 -12.08 -19.47 -0.61
C THR A 580 -12.09 -17.96 -0.33
N ILE A 581 -12.76 -17.20 -1.19
CA ILE A 581 -12.85 -15.75 -0.93
C ILE A 581 -13.62 -15.53 0.38
N PRO A 582 -13.06 -14.67 1.28
CA PRO A 582 -13.75 -14.43 2.55
C PRO A 582 -15.16 -13.83 2.34
N PRO A 583 -16.04 -14.13 3.20
CA PRO A 583 -17.46 -13.74 3.03
C PRO A 583 -17.62 -12.22 2.88
N TYR A 584 -16.84 -11.39 3.65
CA TYR A 584 -17.04 -9.91 3.57
C TYR A 584 -16.57 -9.37 2.21
N TRP A 585 -16.01 -10.33 1.31
CA TRP A 585 -15.65 -9.91 -0.07
C TRP A 585 -16.74 -10.35 -1.05
N ALA A 586 -17.82 -10.79 -0.52
CA ALA A 586 -18.84 -11.36 -1.42
C ALA A 586 -19.29 -10.31 -2.45
N GLY A 587 -19.30 -9.05 -1.99
CA GLY A 587 -19.72 -7.98 -2.93
C GLY A 587 -18.66 -7.73 -4.01
N PHE A 588 -17.50 -8.42 -3.92
CA PHE A 588 -16.41 -8.14 -4.88
C PHE A 588 -16.15 -9.38 -5.73
N ARG A 589 -16.87 -10.42 -5.56
CA ARG A 589 -16.59 -11.70 -6.24
C ARG A 589 -16.67 -11.52 -7.77
N LYS A 590 -17.57 -10.81 -8.22
CA LYS A 590 -17.70 -10.66 -9.68
C LYS A 590 -16.50 -9.89 -10.26
N ASP A 591 -16.18 -8.85 -9.55
CA ASP A 591 -14.97 -8.14 -10.00
C ASP A 591 -13.76 -9.08 -10.02
N MET A 592 -13.67 -9.97 -9.03
CA MET A 592 -12.57 -10.95 -9.04
C MET A 592 -12.68 -11.87 -10.26
N ILE A 593 -13.87 -12.29 -10.59
CA ILE A 593 -14.04 -13.18 -11.76
C ILE A 593 -13.63 -12.43 -13.03
N ALA A 594 -14.07 -11.21 -13.13
CA ALA A 594 -13.62 -10.40 -14.29
C ALA A 594 -12.10 -10.29 -14.35
N MET A 595 -11.51 -10.02 -13.19
CA MET A 595 -10.02 -9.89 -13.18
C MET A 595 -9.37 -11.20 -13.61
N LEU A 596 -9.89 -12.28 -13.20
CA LEU A 596 -9.26 -13.58 -13.53
C LEU A 596 -9.65 -14.01 -14.96
N GLY A 597 -10.87 -13.48 -15.40
CA GLY A 597 -11.28 -13.75 -16.80
C GLY A 597 -11.98 -15.10 -16.92
N ALA A 598 -12.26 -15.73 -15.75
CA ALA A 598 -12.97 -17.03 -15.84
C ALA A 598 -13.67 -17.31 -14.51
N ASP A 599 -14.81 -18.00 -14.71
CA ASP A 599 -15.63 -18.38 -13.53
C ASP A 599 -15.48 -19.88 -13.24
N ASN A 600 -15.10 -20.09 -11.90
CA ASN A 600 -14.82 -21.52 -11.63
C ASN A 600 -16.12 -22.31 -11.41
N ASP A 601 -17.32 -21.69 -11.69
CA ASP A 601 -18.60 -22.42 -11.58
C ASP A 601 -18.92 -23.11 -12.91
N THR A 602 -18.12 -22.78 -13.96
CA THR A 602 -18.33 -23.50 -15.23
C THR A 602 -17.12 -24.38 -15.55
N PRO A 603 -17.36 -25.53 -16.21
CA PRO A 603 -16.24 -26.41 -16.58
C PRO A 603 -15.20 -25.68 -17.43
N GLU A 604 -15.61 -24.87 -18.37
CA GLU A 604 -14.65 -24.10 -19.20
C GLU A 604 -13.84 -23.12 -18.34
N GLY A 605 -14.56 -22.44 -17.45
CA GLY A 605 -13.84 -21.54 -16.52
C GLY A 605 -12.81 -22.29 -15.65
N ARG A 606 -13.17 -23.45 -15.17
CA ARG A 606 -12.23 -24.21 -14.33
C ARG A 606 -10.99 -24.62 -15.14
N GLU A 607 -11.20 -24.99 -16.34
CA GLU A 607 -10.03 -25.38 -17.14
C GLU A 607 -9.17 -24.17 -17.50
N SER A 608 -9.86 -23.07 -17.86
CA SER A 608 -9.07 -21.85 -18.13
C SER A 608 -8.22 -21.45 -16.92
N LEU A 609 -8.80 -21.46 -15.75
CA LEU A 609 -8.03 -21.07 -14.54
C LEU A 609 -6.93 -22.10 -14.25
N LYS A 610 -7.23 -23.36 -14.45
CA LYS A 610 -6.20 -24.39 -14.23
C LYS A 610 -4.99 -24.17 -15.15
N SER A 611 -5.22 -23.79 -16.37
CA SER A 611 -4.12 -23.64 -17.34
C SER A 611 -3.22 -22.45 -16.96
N ARG A 612 -3.69 -21.65 -16.02
CA ARG A 612 -2.86 -20.49 -15.62
C ARG A 612 -2.47 -20.58 -14.14
N SER A 613 -2.71 -21.75 -13.59
CA SER A 613 -2.32 -22.00 -12.19
C SER A 613 -0.95 -22.68 -12.14
N PRO A 614 -0.01 -22.02 -11.44
CA PRO A 614 1.35 -22.59 -11.37
C PRO A 614 1.36 -23.96 -10.69
N LEU A 615 0.39 -24.24 -9.86
CA LEU A 615 0.36 -25.56 -9.18
C LEU A 615 0.44 -26.70 -10.20
N PHE A 616 -0.14 -26.54 -11.36
CA PHE A 616 -0.24 -27.69 -12.29
C PHE A 616 0.99 -27.72 -13.21
N PHE A 617 1.87 -26.84 -12.99
CA PHE A 617 3.11 -26.85 -13.78
C PHE A 617 4.33 -26.92 -12.85
N SER A 618 4.13 -27.39 -11.66
CA SER A 618 5.21 -27.38 -10.65
C SER A 618 6.39 -28.23 -11.10
N ASP A 619 6.18 -29.21 -12.03
CA ASP A 619 7.29 -30.08 -12.48
C ASP A 619 8.28 -29.30 -13.35
N ARG A 620 7.92 -28.11 -13.69
CA ARG A 620 8.84 -27.32 -14.56
C ARG A 620 9.80 -26.48 -13.73
N VAL A 621 9.60 -26.43 -12.49
CA VAL A 621 10.49 -25.61 -11.65
C VAL A 621 11.91 -26.20 -11.66
N LYS A 622 12.88 -25.18 -11.98
CA LYS A 622 14.28 -25.66 -12.07
C LYS A 622 15.17 -24.84 -11.15
N LYS A 623 14.56 -23.73 -10.68
CA LYS A 623 15.43 -22.81 -9.92
C LYS A 623 15.00 -22.78 -8.45
N PRO A 624 15.95 -22.40 -7.54
CA PRO A 624 15.64 -22.35 -6.10
C PRO A 624 14.41 -21.47 -5.81
N LEU A 625 13.60 -21.95 -4.83
CA LEU A 625 12.35 -21.24 -4.49
C LEU A 625 12.18 -21.20 -2.96
N LEU A 626 11.95 -19.95 -2.51
CA LEU A 626 11.55 -19.75 -1.10
C LEU A 626 10.07 -19.36 -1.01
N VAL A 627 9.35 -20.21 -0.17
CA VAL A 627 7.92 -19.89 0.06
C VAL A 627 7.73 -19.45 1.53
N ILE A 628 7.03 -18.28 1.66
CA ILE A 628 6.75 -17.75 3.01
C ILE A 628 5.23 -17.53 3.13
N HIS A 629 4.72 -18.02 4.32
CA HIS A 629 3.25 -17.90 4.40
C HIS A 629 2.83 -17.74 5.87
N GLY A 630 1.73 -16.91 6.06
CA GLY A 630 1.11 -16.83 7.39
C GLY A 630 -0.03 -17.86 7.54
N ALA A 631 -0.16 -18.50 8.72
CA ALA A 631 -1.13 -19.61 8.90
C ALA A 631 -2.55 -19.08 9.01
N ASN A 632 -2.68 -17.76 9.32
CA ASN A 632 -4.06 -17.25 9.57
C ASN A 632 -4.49 -16.33 8.41
N ASP A 633 -3.93 -16.52 7.23
CA ASP A 633 -4.24 -15.69 6.07
C ASP A 633 -5.66 -15.99 5.57
N PRO A 634 -6.56 -14.91 5.64
CA PRO A 634 -7.96 -15.15 5.23
C PRO A 634 -8.16 -14.92 3.72
N ARG A 635 -7.07 -14.29 3.13
CA ARG A 635 -7.24 -13.94 1.70
C ARG A 635 -6.72 -15.07 0.80
N VAL A 636 -5.45 -15.43 1.00
CA VAL A 636 -4.86 -16.60 0.33
C VAL A 636 -4.55 -17.67 1.41
N LYS A 637 -5.44 -18.64 1.37
CA LYS A 637 -5.34 -19.61 2.50
C LYS A 637 -4.00 -20.35 2.47
N GLN A 638 -3.55 -20.71 3.68
CA GLN A 638 -2.29 -21.47 3.80
C GLN A 638 -2.26 -22.67 2.84
N ALA A 639 -3.46 -23.20 2.60
CA ALA A 639 -3.55 -24.40 1.73
C ALA A 639 -2.91 -24.13 0.35
N GLU A 640 -2.91 -22.89 -0.07
CA GLU A 640 -2.28 -22.58 -1.38
C GLU A 640 -0.78 -22.86 -1.35
N ALA A 641 -0.08 -22.43 -0.32
CA ALA A 641 1.36 -22.73 -0.19
C ALA A 641 1.60 -24.24 0.03
N ASP A 642 0.75 -24.87 0.90
CA ASP A 642 0.96 -26.30 1.21
C ASP A 642 0.82 -27.17 -0.04
N GLN A 643 -0.20 -26.90 -0.79
CA GLN A 643 -0.41 -27.79 -1.98
C GLN A 643 0.72 -27.62 -3.00
N PHE A 644 1.22 -26.43 -3.20
CA PHE A 644 2.33 -26.27 -4.18
C PHE A 644 3.60 -26.94 -3.66
N VAL A 645 3.97 -26.64 -2.35
CA VAL A 645 5.19 -27.25 -1.79
C VAL A 645 5.07 -28.78 -1.80
N ASP A 646 3.89 -29.31 -1.47
CA ASP A 646 3.71 -30.79 -1.51
C ASP A 646 3.92 -31.31 -2.93
N SER A 647 3.42 -30.54 -3.95
CA SER A 647 3.63 -31.02 -5.35
C SER A 647 5.11 -31.06 -5.69
N LEU A 648 5.93 -30.12 -5.24
CA LEU A 648 7.38 -30.14 -5.50
C LEU A 648 8.06 -31.29 -4.76
N LYS A 649 7.63 -31.49 -3.52
CA LYS A 649 8.25 -32.59 -2.74
C LYS A 649 7.95 -33.94 -3.40
N ASN A 650 6.76 -34.13 -3.94
CA ASN A 650 6.37 -35.42 -4.53
C ASN A 650 7.21 -35.74 -5.78
N ILE A 651 7.80 -34.65 -6.34
CA ILE A 651 8.61 -34.97 -7.54
C ILE A 651 10.08 -34.60 -7.28
N SER A 652 10.44 -34.39 -5.96
CA SER A 652 11.82 -34.26 -5.42
C SER A 652 12.49 -32.99 -5.93
N ILE A 653 11.72 -31.96 -6.18
CA ILE A 653 12.32 -30.63 -6.42
C ILE A 653 12.48 -29.90 -5.06
N PRO A 654 13.73 -29.53 -4.69
CA PRO A 654 13.96 -28.89 -3.38
C PRO A 654 13.27 -27.53 -3.28
N VAL A 655 12.67 -27.29 -2.06
CA VAL A 655 12.01 -25.98 -1.82
C VAL A 655 12.18 -25.63 -0.34
N THR A 656 12.39 -24.34 -0.13
CA THR A 656 12.34 -23.87 1.28
C THR A 656 10.98 -23.22 1.57
N TYR A 657 10.36 -23.71 2.70
CA TYR A 657 9.03 -23.21 3.08
C TYR A 657 9.04 -22.79 4.55
N ILE A 658 8.77 -21.43 4.67
CA ILE A 658 8.70 -20.90 6.05
C ILE A 658 7.25 -20.53 6.38
N LEU A 659 6.79 -21.10 7.53
CA LEU A 659 5.41 -20.81 7.96
C LEU A 659 5.43 -20.02 9.28
N TYR A 660 4.62 -18.99 9.24
CA TYR A 660 4.46 -18.23 10.49
C TYR A 660 3.07 -18.49 11.09
N PRO A 661 2.99 -19.23 12.26
CA PRO A 661 1.70 -19.69 12.80
C PRO A 661 0.88 -18.53 13.38
N ASP A 662 1.62 -17.41 13.71
CA ASP A 662 0.85 -16.35 14.39
C ASP A 662 0.73 -15.12 13.48
N GLU A 663 0.89 -15.36 12.16
CA GLU A 663 0.73 -14.23 11.21
C GLU A 663 -0.38 -14.56 10.20
N GLY A 664 -0.89 -13.61 9.33
CA GLY A 664 -1.93 -13.78 8.30
C GLY A 664 -1.39 -13.42 6.90
N HIS A 665 -2.05 -12.53 6.21
CA HIS A 665 -1.72 -12.26 4.79
C HIS A 665 -0.50 -11.35 4.69
N GLY A 666 0.36 -11.29 5.64
CA GLY A 666 1.62 -10.53 5.74
C GLY A 666 2.29 -10.77 7.10
N MET A 667 3.62 -10.42 7.18
CA MET A 667 4.35 -10.58 8.47
C MET A 667 4.49 -9.21 9.14
N ARG A 668 3.53 -9.01 10.11
CA ARG A 668 3.45 -7.64 10.69
C ARG A 668 4.23 -7.56 12.00
N LYS A 669 4.22 -8.70 12.71
CA LYS A 669 5.01 -8.61 13.98
C LYS A 669 6.49 -8.34 13.68
N PRO A 670 7.04 -7.41 14.45
CA PRO A 670 8.41 -6.97 14.15
C PRO A 670 9.40 -8.15 14.13
N GLU A 671 9.24 -9.03 15.15
CA GLU A 671 10.19 -10.17 15.18
C GLU A 671 10.04 -11.07 13.96
N ASN A 672 8.78 -11.29 13.49
CA ASN A 672 8.59 -12.16 12.31
C ASN A 672 9.02 -11.45 11.02
N ASN A 673 8.75 -10.15 10.96
CA ASN A 673 9.23 -9.41 9.78
C ASN A 673 10.77 -9.45 9.68
N LEU A 674 11.46 -9.24 10.81
CA LEU A 674 12.93 -9.30 10.79
C LEU A 674 13.42 -10.70 10.42
N ALA A 675 12.74 -11.72 10.99
CA ALA A 675 13.16 -13.10 10.62
C ALA A 675 12.90 -13.37 9.14
N MET A 676 11.66 -12.98 8.66
CA MET A 676 11.39 -13.20 7.23
C MET A 676 12.48 -12.53 6.38
N THR A 677 12.83 -11.27 6.68
CA THR A 677 13.89 -10.57 5.91
C THR A 677 15.22 -11.32 6.00
N GLY A 678 15.55 -11.85 7.20
CA GLY A 678 16.78 -12.66 7.32
C GLY A 678 16.76 -13.87 6.39
N PHE A 679 15.59 -14.58 6.36
CA PHE A 679 15.50 -15.76 5.47
C PHE A 679 15.66 -15.34 4.01
N VAL A 680 14.98 -14.27 3.68
CA VAL A 680 15.01 -13.84 2.26
C VAL A 680 16.44 -13.39 1.90
N GLU A 681 17.02 -12.64 2.78
CA GLU A 681 18.40 -12.14 2.52
C GLU A 681 19.38 -13.30 2.33
N GLU A 682 19.35 -14.29 3.25
CA GLU A 682 20.28 -15.42 3.09
C GLU A 682 20.00 -16.17 1.78
N PHE A 683 18.70 -16.29 1.53
CA PHE A 683 18.33 -17.03 0.30
C PHE A 683 18.82 -16.26 -0.94
N LEU A 684 18.63 -14.99 -1.02
CA LEU A 684 19.04 -14.22 -2.22
C LEU A 684 20.56 -14.17 -2.33
N HIS A 685 21.22 -14.04 -1.14
CA HIS A 685 22.70 -14.06 -1.18
C HIS A 685 23.23 -15.35 -1.80
N LYS A 686 22.64 -16.49 -1.49
CA LYS A 686 23.11 -17.77 -2.05
C LYS A 686 22.85 -17.83 -3.56
N CYS A 687 21.82 -17.13 -3.90
CA CYS A 687 21.41 -17.24 -5.33
C CYS A 687 22.11 -16.18 -6.17
N LEU A 688 22.14 -14.99 -5.71
CA LEU A 688 22.60 -13.89 -6.58
C LEU A 688 23.93 -13.33 -6.08
N GLY A 689 24.41 -13.80 -4.89
CA GLY A 689 25.54 -13.10 -4.24
C GLY A 689 25.10 -11.82 -3.52
N GLY A 690 26.05 -10.83 -3.20
CA GLY A 690 25.77 -9.55 -2.51
C GLY A 690 26.15 -9.61 -1.02
N GLU A 691 25.92 -8.47 -0.47
CA GLU A 691 26.28 -8.40 0.97
C GLU A 691 25.18 -9.02 1.84
N LEU A 692 25.60 -9.53 2.98
CA LEU A 692 24.64 -10.26 3.85
C LEU A 692 24.93 -9.90 5.31
N GLU A 693 23.89 -9.50 5.98
CA GLU A 693 23.98 -9.57 7.47
C GLU A 693 23.64 -10.98 7.98
N PRO A 694 24.61 -11.66 8.61
CA PRO A 694 24.37 -13.04 9.04
C PRO A 694 23.07 -13.17 9.86
N PHE A 695 22.42 -14.30 9.54
CA PHE A 695 21.12 -14.56 10.21
C PHE A 695 21.08 -16.03 10.66
N HIS A 696 20.58 -16.20 11.87
CA HIS A 696 20.35 -17.60 12.29
C HIS A 696 18.92 -17.74 12.83
N LEU A 697 18.38 -18.95 12.64
CA LEU A 697 17.01 -19.22 13.10
C LEU A 697 16.89 -19.02 14.62
N GLY A 698 15.91 -18.28 15.08
CA GLY A 698 15.67 -18.05 16.52
C GLY A 698 16.24 -16.70 16.98
N GLN A 699 16.94 -15.98 16.05
CA GLN A 699 17.63 -14.73 16.44
C GLN A 699 16.63 -13.71 17.00
N TYR A 700 15.39 -13.62 16.58
CA TYR A 700 14.49 -12.50 16.95
C TYR A 700 13.28 -13.03 17.71
N ASN A 701 13.39 -14.25 18.22
CA ASN A 701 12.23 -14.85 18.91
C ASN A 701 11.00 -14.92 18.00
N SER A 702 11.27 -15.16 16.83
CA SER A 702 10.21 -15.28 15.80
C SER A 702 9.49 -16.62 15.93
N SER A 703 8.18 -16.56 15.40
CA SER A 703 7.41 -17.83 15.42
C SER A 703 7.67 -18.65 14.17
N ALA A 704 8.60 -18.26 13.41
CA ALA A 704 8.81 -18.90 12.10
C ALA A 704 9.11 -20.39 12.27
N LEU A 705 8.40 -21.14 11.40
CA LEU A 705 8.68 -22.59 11.33
C LEU A 705 9.20 -22.94 9.93
N VAL A 706 10.38 -23.63 9.95
CA VAL A 706 10.87 -24.11 8.64
C VAL A 706 10.20 -25.46 8.32
N MET A 707 9.24 -25.40 7.43
CA MET A 707 8.41 -26.59 7.14
C MET A 707 9.08 -27.49 6.10
N ALA A 708 9.93 -26.90 5.26
CA ALA A 708 10.75 -27.64 4.27
C ALA A 708 12.03 -26.86 3.99
N SER A 709 13.17 -27.72 3.85
CA SER A 709 14.46 -27.05 3.57
C SER A 709 15.09 -27.68 2.32
N ALA A 710 15.48 -26.73 1.42
CA ALA A 710 16.09 -27.23 0.17
C ALA A 710 17.45 -27.87 0.45
N ASP A 711 18.12 -27.64 1.55
CA ASP A 711 19.45 -28.20 1.88
C ASP A 711 19.33 -29.60 2.51
N LYS A 712 18.10 -30.00 2.79
CA LYS A 712 17.89 -31.36 3.34
C LYS A 712 16.81 -32.07 2.52
N PRO A 713 17.20 -32.60 1.25
CA PRO A 713 16.15 -33.13 0.37
C PRO A 713 15.39 -34.29 1.01
N HIS A 714 14.00 -34.17 1.15
CA HIS A 714 13.05 -35.21 1.63
C HIS A 714 13.16 -36.48 0.77
N GLU A 715 13.48 -37.67 1.41
CA GLU A 715 13.38 -39.02 0.80
C GLU A 715 11.95 -39.30 0.31
N PRO A 716 11.66 -39.52 -1.06
CA PRO A 716 10.31 -39.78 -1.59
C PRO A 716 9.54 -40.78 -0.72
N ARG A 717 8.37 -40.38 -0.11
CA ARG A 717 7.43 -41.35 0.51
C ARG A 717 7.02 -42.42 -0.50
N LEU A 718 7.76 -43.56 -0.68
CA LEU A 718 7.33 -44.79 -1.39
C LEU A 718 5.82 -45.00 -1.25
N LYS A 719 5.02 -44.61 -2.29
CA LYS A 719 3.63 -44.99 -2.62
C LYS A 719 3.27 -46.37 -2.06
N THR A 720 2.93 -46.50 -0.75
CA THR A 720 2.21 -47.73 -0.33
C THR A 720 0.79 -47.72 -0.92
N LEU A 721 0.57 -48.31 -2.13
CA LEU A 721 -0.56 -49.06 -2.73
C LEU A 721 -1.51 -49.59 -1.65
N ASN A 722 -2.75 -48.92 -1.46
CA ASN A 722 -4.16 -49.36 -1.42
C ASN A 722 -4.58 -49.69 0.02
N ARG A 723 -5.23 -48.70 0.68
CA ARG A 723 -6.40 -49.22 1.45
C ARG A 723 -7.36 -48.06 1.75
N SER A 724 -8.44 -47.98 0.98
CA SER A 724 -9.80 -47.41 1.12
C SER A 724 -10.08 -46.96 2.56
N PRO A 725 -10.55 -45.67 2.81
CA PRO A 725 -11.05 -45.49 4.19
C PRO A 725 -12.58 -45.40 4.23
N THR A 726 -13.27 -46.47 4.68
CA THR A 726 -14.59 -46.51 5.36
C THR A 726 -14.68 -45.43 6.44
N PHE A 727 -15.41 -44.37 6.16
CA PHE A 727 -16.21 -43.32 6.84
C PHE A 727 -16.97 -43.90 8.04
N ARG A 728 -16.41 -43.72 9.24
CA ARG A 728 -17.32 -43.78 10.41
C ARG A 728 -17.30 -42.44 11.16
N ARG A 729 -18.41 -41.72 11.06
CA ARG A 729 -19.02 -40.67 11.91
C ARG A 729 -18.87 -40.99 13.40
N PRO A 730 -18.67 -39.83 14.33
CA PRO A 730 -19.60 -39.89 15.47
C PRO A 730 -19.93 -38.49 16.00
N TYR A 731 -21.31 -38.23 16.21
CA TYR A 731 -22.31 -37.79 17.21
C TYR A 731 -21.62 -37.23 18.46
N TYR A 732 -21.87 -35.92 18.80
CA TYR A 732 -22.14 -34.86 19.78
C TYR A 732 -22.42 -35.45 21.17
N ASN A 733 -21.70 -34.93 22.20
CA ASN A 733 -22.22 -34.36 23.47
C ASN A 733 -21.04 -33.83 24.31
N THR A 734 -20.95 -32.47 24.53
CA THR A 734 -20.45 -31.51 25.53
C THR A 734 -20.83 -31.92 26.94
N PRO A 735 -20.21 -31.07 28.12
CA PRO A 735 -19.76 -29.69 28.39
C PRO A 735 -18.76 -29.63 29.55
N ALA A 736 -17.80 -28.61 29.44
CA ALA A 736 -17.29 -27.35 30.02
C ALA A 736 -16.41 -27.67 31.25
N ALA A 737 -15.18 -26.98 31.33
CA ALA A 737 -14.69 -25.95 32.28
C ALA A 737 -13.16 -25.97 32.30
N SER A 738 -12.51 -24.81 31.87
CA SER A 738 -11.83 -23.58 32.33
C SER A 738 -10.41 -23.89 32.83
N GLN A 739 -9.39 -23.27 32.19
CA GLN A 739 -8.51 -22.22 32.75
C GLN A 739 -7.08 -22.40 32.25
N ILE A 740 -6.54 -21.51 31.40
CA ILE A 740 -5.79 -20.24 31.55
C ILE A 740 -4.35 -20.48 31.10
N VAL A 741 -4.00 -20.04 29.81
CA VAL A 741 -2.59 -19.63 29.57
C VAL A 741 -2.59 -18.50 28.53
N ARG A 742 -2.49 -17.24 28.99
CA ARG A 742 -2.35 -15.89 28.41
C ARG A 742 -0.87 -15.54 28.20
N ASP A 743 -0.45 -15.32 26.93
CA ASP A 743 -0.55 -14.42 25.77
C ASP A 743 0.52 -13.31 25.86
N ASP A 744 1.55 -13.38 25.03
CA ASP A 744 2.52 -12.61 24.25
C ASP A 744 1.92 -12.17 22.90
N VAL A 745 1.72 -10.71 22.67
CA VAL A 745 1.38 -9.60 21.77
C VAL A 745 2.63 -9.23 20.95
N PHE A 746 2.52 -9.07 19.36
CA PHE A 746 3.04 -8.60 18.07
C PHE A 746 2.16 -7.47 17.53
N VAL A 747 2.82 -6.19 16.75
CA VAL A 747 2.66 -5.00 15.90
C VAL A 747 3.27 -5.29 14.51
N GLY A 748 2.63 -4.67 13.11
CA GLY A 748 1.91 -4.12 11.95
C GLY A 748 2.72 -3.02 11.28
N ASP A 749 2.96 -3.06 9.76
CA ASP A 749 3.11 -2.15 8.61
C ASP A 749 2.06 -2.51 7.53
N VAL A 750 1.14 -1.57 7.10
CA VAL A 750 0.26 -0.61 6.40
C VAL A 750 0.23 -0.93 4.90
N PHE A 751 -0.69 -1.86 4.41
CA PHE A 751 -1.47 -1.97 3.17
C PHE A 751 -2.68 -1.04 3.21
N THR A 752 -2.50 0.21 2.85
CA THR A 752 -3.52 1.21 2.45
C THR A 752 -4.60 0.58 1.58
N HIS A 753 -5.62 -0.03 2.24
CA HIS A 753 -6.99 -0.37 1.82
C HIS A 753 -7.74 0.86 1.29
N THR A 754 -7.53 1.25 0.01
CA THR A 754 -8.60 2.03 -0.67
C THR A 754 -9.71 1.08 -1.15
N LEU A 755 -10.60 0.59 -0.22
CA LEU A 755 -11.96 0.35 -0.75
C LEU A 755 -12.57 1.67 -1.25
#